data_AF-A0A2T3J2V4-F1
#
_entry.id   AF-A0A2T3J2V4-F1
#
_cell.length_a   1.000
_cell.length_b   1.000
_cell.length_c   1.000
_cell.angle_alpha   90.00
_cell.angle_beta   90.00
_cell.angle_gamma   90.00
#
_symmetry.space_group_name_H-M   'P 1'
#
loop_
_entity.id
_entity.type
_entity.pdbx_description
1 polymer ?
#
loop_
_entity_poly.entity_id
_entity_poly.type
_entity_poly.pdbx_seq_one_letter_code
_entity_poly.pdbx_strand_id
1 'polypeptide(L)'
;MKKTILSALVLGAMLSPAVNAGAPNTDLNLMPYPHSVELRDGKVEIDGDFKVFIKGYQSERVAFTAKRLLKRLERQTGVPMLNPYVDSEAKATLVIDIDQAPKTAVQTVEADESYTLTAKNGKIVLASERPYGAIRGIETLLQLVETDSTGYFVPEVTIEDTPRFPWRGVSYDTSRHFVEIDVIKRQLDAMASAKMNIFHWHIWDDQAIRIQLDSYPKLWQMTSDGDYYTKDEIRGVVEYARNLGIRVIPEISLPGHASAVAHAYPELMSGGEGQSYPHQREWGVFVPLMDPTNPELYTFLGKVFDEVVELFPDEYFHIGGDEPNYAQWTDSEEIQAYIKEKGLDGNHGLQSYLNSRVEKMLDERGKKMIGWDEIWHKDLPTSIVIQSWRGHDSIGRAAKEGYQGILSTGYYLDQPQPTSYHYRNDPMPTGITVDDKLHAGETFATYEWQKPRTKGGPRKGLITIIEDTDGNFRAFTDYNGKSREEVYILEYVPGKVFRGHFDNFMSYTEFNLAFDGGELAGNSYQLIGNVRWPTTGKLIAGTEIDDSVIPEPNGGYPADLTEEEQKLILGGEITAWAENYDSMTVENRLWPRSYAIAERFWSPVELTDEDSMYKRMAAIDNWSEISLGLQHHNKAMMMYKRLANGQDVQPLVALAEYTEPAQYYARNWEKWIQTPNHGDLYNQYERLNRFVDALPVESHAVYDMVKLVNQYAEGDSEALEALKGHYETVLQAAQQAKPILAANVASVDSVVIAEKTIEVAEIGLTIIAKLEQNQSVSEKERSEYLVKLNDAAKIYDEAIVAIVKPTEMLVVQSNSGK
;
A
#
# COMPACT_ATOMS: atom_id res chain seq x y z
N MET A 1 -3.47 -36.84 64.80
CA MET A 1 -4.67 -37.29 64.05
C MET A 1 -5.19 -36.12 63.23
N LYS A 2 -5.17 -36.29 61.90
CA LYS A 2 -5.93 -35.63 60.83
C LYS A 2 -6.79 -34.39 61.17
N LYS A 3 -6.54 -33.30 60.44
CA LYS A 3 -7.54 -32.56 59.64
C LYS A 3 -6.81 -31.70 58.60
N THR A 4 -6.71 -32.21 57.38
CA THR A 4 -6.24 -31.49 56.19
C THR A 4 -7.45 -30.89 55.49
N ILE A 5 -7.41 -29.58 55.25
CA ILE A 5 -8.37 -28.82 54.44
C ILE A 5 -7.88 -28.90 52.98
N LEU A 6 -8.76 -29.33 52.09
CA LEU A 6 -8.57 -29.29 50.65
C LEU A 6 -9.17 -27.96 50.16
N SER A 7 -8.32 -27.03 49.75
CA SER A 7 -8.74 -25.85 48.98
C SER A 7 -8.11 -25.95 47.60
N ALA A 8 -8.98 -26.06 46.59
CA ALA A 8 -8.62 -26.03 45.19
C ALA A 8 -8.14 -24.62 44.81
N LEU A 9 -6.96 -24.54 44.18
CA LEU A 9 -6.49 -23.36 43.47
C LEU A 9 -6.61 -23.65 41.97
N VAL A 10 -7.55 -22.95 41.34
CA VAL A 10 -7.62 -22.77 39.89
C VAL A 10 -6.60 -21.69 39.56
N LEU A 11 -5.47 -22.08 38.96
CA LEU A 11 -4.58 -21.13 38.28
C LEU A 11 -5.23 -20.82 36.92
N GLY A 12 -5.82 -19.64 36.79
CA GLY A 12 -6.10 -19.04 35.51
C GLY A 12 -4.82 -18.38 35.00
N ALA A 13 -4.19 -18.99 34.00
CA ALA A 13 -3.22 -18.29 33.17
C ALA A 13 -4.00 -17.33 32.28
N MET A 14 -3.88 -16.02 32.53
CA MET A 14 -4.25 -15.02 31.54
C MET A 14 -3.13 -15.00 30.49
N LEU A 15 -3.28 -15.88 29.49
CA LEU A 15 -2.61 -15.70 28.20
C LEU A 15 -3.33 -14.54 27.52
N SER A 16 -2.64 -13.40 27.38
CA SER A 16 -3.01 -12.41 26.37
C SER A 16 -3.14 -13.14 25.02
N PRO A 17 -4.19 -12.91 24.22
CA PRO A 17 -4.31 -13.54 22.93
C PRO A 17 -3.28 -12.88 22.00
N ALA A 18 -2.04 -13.38 22.02
CA ALA A 18 -1.24 -13.35 20.82
C ALA A 18 -2.05 -14.18 19.81
N VAL A 19 -2.78 -13.52 18.93
CA VAL A 19 -3.37 -14.15 17.75
C VAL A 19 -2.17 -14.72 17.00
N ASN A 20 -1.91 -16.03 17.14
CA ASN A 20 -0.86 -16.67 16.37
C ASN A 20 -1.15 -16.39 14.90
N ALA A 21 -0.18 -15.83 14.19
CA ALA A 21 -0.29 -15.59 12.76
C ALA A 21 -0.67 -16.90 12.06
N GLY A 22 -1.83 -16.90 11.42
CA GLY A 22 -2.33 -18.04 10.68
C GLY A 22 -1.65 -18.10 9.31
N ALA A 23 -0.97 -19.20 9.04
CA ALA A 23 -0.64 -19.57 7.67
C ALA A 23 -1.87 -20.25 7.01
N PRO A 24 -2.01 -20.18 5.68
CA PRO A 24 -2.92 -21.01 4.92
C PRO A 24 -2.86 -22.49 5.31
N ASN A 25 -3.99 -23.19 5.24
CA ASN A 25 -4.09 -24.59 5.63
C ASN A 25 -3.60 -25.57 4.54
N THR A 26 -3.12 -25.07 3.39
CA THR A 26 -2.59 -25.85 2.26
C THR A 26 -1.41 -25.13 1.62
N ASP A 27 -0.63 -25.84 0.80
CA ASP A 27 0.46 -25.27 -0.01
C ASP A 27 0.03 -24.59 -1.33
N LEU A 28 -1.27 -24.42 -1.59
CA LEU A 28 -1.76 -23.79 -2.83
C LEU A 28 -1.38 -22.30 -2.89
N ASN A 29 -0.94 -21.86 -4.07
CA ASN A 29 -0.52 -20.48 -4.34
C ASN A 29 -1.70 -19.57 -4.71
N LEU A 30 -2.70 -19.49 -3.84
CA LEU A 30 -3.88 -18.64 -4.05
C LEU A 30 -3.68 -17.27 -3.39
N MET A 31 -4.07 -16.20 -4.07
CA MET A 31 -4.06 -14.85 -3.52
C MET A 31 -5.14 -13.98 -4.19
N PRO A 32 -6.15 -13.51 -3.45
CA PRO A 32 -6.41 -13.79 -2.04
C PRO A 32 -6.65 -15.27 -1.72
N TYR A 33 -6.15 -15.71 -0.56
CA TYR A 33 -6.39 -17.05 -0.04
C TYR A 33 -7.86 -17.22 0.39
N PRO A 34 -8.59 -18.25 -0.07
CA PRO A 34 -10.00 -18.40 0.21
C PRO A 34 -10.32 -18.62 1.70
N HIS A 35 -11.55 -18.28 2.09
CA HIS A 35 -12.05 -18.52 3.46
C HIS A 35 -12.00 -19.99 3.88
N SER A 36 -12.33 -20.93 2.98
CA SER A 36 -12.24 -22.37 3.23
C SER A 36 -11.67 -23.11 2.02
N VAL A 37 -10.69 -23.99 2.27
CA VAL A 37 -10.04 -24.83 1.27
C VAL A 37 -9.88 -26.25 1.81
N GLU A 38 -10.44 -27.23 1.10
CA GLU A 38 -10.19 -28.66 1.30
C GLU A 38 -9.46 -29.24 0.08
N LEU A 39 -8.14 -29.41 0.19
CA LEU A 39 -7.31 -30.08 -0.82
C LEU A 39 -7.29 -31.60 -0.60
N ARG A 40 -7.40 -32.39 -1.67
CA ARG A 40 -7.35 -33.86 -1.64
C ARG A 40 -6.49 -34.41 -2.77
N ASP A 41 -6.13 -35.69 -2.64
CA ASP A 41 -5.42 -36.41 -3.70
C ASP A 41 -6.35 -36.60 -4.92
N GLY A 42 -5.97 -36.03 -6.05
CA GLY A 42 -6.70 -36.15 -7.30
C GLY A 42 -6.44 -34.94 -8.20
N LYS A 43 -6.88 -35.04 -9.45
CA LYS A 43 -6.80 -33.94 -10.41
C LYS A 43 -7.90 -34.00 -11.46
N VAL A 44 -8.22 -32.84 -12.04
CA VAL A 44 -9.07 -32.69 -13.22
C VAL A 44 -8.23 -32.09 -14.35
N GLU A 45 -8.08 -32.84 -15.44
CA GLU A 45 -7.21 -32.46 -16.55
C GLU A 45 -7.76 -31.24 -17.33
N ILE A 46 -6.83 -30.41 -17.82
CA ILE A 46 -7.07 -29.32 -18.76
C ILE A 46 -6.36 -29.67 -20.07
N ASP A 47 -7.14 -30.14 -21.04
CA ASP A 47 -6.66 -30.56 -22.36
C ASP A 47 -7.54 -30.00 -23.49
N GLY A 48 -7.30 -30.44 -24.74
CA GLY A 48 -8.05 -29.98 -25.91
C GLY A 48 -9.54 -30.38 -25.91
N ASP A 49 -9.92 -31.33 -25.04
CA ASP A 49 -11.30 -31.76 -24.84
C ASP A 49 -11.99 -30.99 -23.72
N PHE A 50 -11.33 -30.04 -23.05
CA PHE A 50 -11.93 -29.21 -22.01
C PHE A 50 -13.17 -28.46 -22.53
N LYS A 51 -14.33 -28.75 -21.92
CA LYS A 51 -15.62 -28.14 -22.29
C LYS A 51 -16.25 -27.38 -21.13
N VAL A 52 -16.93 -26.28 -21.45
CA VAL A 52 -17.62 -25.38 -20.53
C VAL A 52 -19.13 -25.43 -20.80
N PHE A 53 -19.91 -25.55 -19.73
CA PHE A 53 -21.36 -25.37 -19.75
C PHE A 53 -21.74 -24.25 -18.78
N ILE A 54 -22.55 -23.28 -19.24
CA ILE A 54 -23.10 -22.22 -18.40
C ILE A 54 -24.55 -22.59 -18.06
N LYS A 55 -24.81 -22.81 -16.78
CA LYS A 55 -26.10 -23.22 -16.23
C LYS A 55 -26.74 -22.05 -15.47
N GLY A 56 -28.07 -21.98 -15.51
CA GLY A 56 -28.84 -20.96 -14.83
C GLY A 56 -28.85 -19.62 -15.58
N TYR A 57 -28.58 -18.53 -14.87
CA TYR A 57 -28.60 -17.17 -15.41
C TYR A 57 -27.49 -16.93 -16.45
N GLN A 58 -27.86 -16.32 -17.57
CA GLN A 58 -26.95 -15.95 -18.65
C GLN A 58 -27.09 -14.48 -19.00
N SER A 59 -25.98 -13.84 -19.37
CA SER A 59 -25.92 -12.46 -19.86
C SER A 59 -24.69 -12.25 -20.72
N GLU A 60 -24.62 -11.10 -21.41
CA GLU A 60 -23.41 -10.71 -22.16
C GLU A 60 -22.18 -10.64 -21.25
N ARG A 61 -22.34 -10.19 -20.01
CA ARG A 61 -21.28 -10.19 -18.99
C ARG A 61 -20.79 -11.61 -18.69
N VAL A 62 -21.70 -12.54 -18.42
CA VAL A 62 -21.32 -13.94 -18.14
C VAL A 62 -20.59 -14.56 -19.35
N ALA A 63 -21.07 -14.29 -20.57
CA ALA A 63 -20.41 -14.74 -21.80
C ALA A 63 -19.03 -14.09 -21.98
N PHE A 64 -18.88 -12.80 -21.64
CA PHE A 64 -17.60 -12.11 -21.63
C PHE A 64 -16.62 -12.77 -20.66
N THR A 65 -17.03 -13.03 -19.41
CA THR A 65 -16.20 -13.65 -18.39
C THR A 65 -15.78 -15.07 -18.78
N ALA A 66 -16.71 -15.89 -19.29
CA ALA A 66 -16.39 -17.24 -19.76
C ALA A 66 -15.41 -17.24 -20.95
N LYS A 67 -15.55 -16.30 -21.88
CA LYS A 67 -14.60 -16.12 -23.00
C LYS A 67 -13.23 -15.69 -22.49
N ARG A 68 -13.17 -14.80 -21.48
CA ARG A 68 -11.93 -14.35 -20.85
C ARG A 68 -11.22 -15.49 -20.12
N LEU A 69 -11.96 -16.31 -19.37
CA LEU A 69 -11.45 -17.55 -18.75
C LEU A 69 -10.75 -18.42 -19.78
N LEU A 70 -11.44 -18.77 -20.88
CA LEU A 70 -10.90 -19.66 -21.90
C LEU A 70 -9.62 -19.10 -22.55
N LYS A 71 -9.59 -17.79 -22.85
CA LYS A 71 -8.39 -17.13 -23.38
C LYS A 71 -7.22 -17.19 -22.42
N ARG A 72 -7.48 -17.04 -21.11
CA ARG A 72 -6.43 -17.08 -20.08
C ARG A 72 -5.96 -18.49 -19.80
N LEU A 73 -6.83 -19.50 -19.91
CA LEU A 73 -6.43 -20.91 -19.90
C LEU A 73 -5.53 -21.24 -21.09
N GLU A 74 -5.92 -20.86 -22.31
CA GLU A 74 -5.09 -21.04 -23.51
C GLU A 74 -3.74 -20.33 -23.37
N ARG A 75 -3.70 -19.11 -22.81
CA ARG A 75 -2.45 -18.38 -22.58
C ARG A 75 -1.53 -19.07 -21.56
N GLN A 76 -2.09 -19.63 -20.49
CA GLN A 76 -1.31 -20.34 -19.45
C GLN A 76 -0.80 -21.70 -19.90
N THR A 77 -1.59 -22.42 -20.70
CA THR A 77 -1.34 -23.83 -21.02
C THR A 77 -0.82 -24.06 -22.45
N GLY A 78 -1.02 -23.10 -23.36
CA GLY A 78 -0.81 -23.31 -24.79
C GLY A 78 -1.78 -24.29 -25.45
N VAL A 79 -2.78 -24.80 -24.71
CA VAL A 79 -3.74 -25.79 -25.20
C VAL A 79 -4.87 -25.08 -25.97
N PRO A 80 -5.12 -25.44 -27.24
CA PRO A 80 -6.17 -24.82 -28.04
C PRO A 80 -7.56 -25.31 -27.61
N MET A 81 -8.36 -24.40 -27.06
CA MET A 81 -9.72 -24.69 -26.58
C MET A 81 -10.76 -24.60 -27.71
N LEU A 82 -10.76 -25.58 -28.62
CA LEU A 82 -11.64 -25.60 -29.80
C LEU A 82 -13.08 -26.01 -29.46
N ASN A 83 -14.06 -25.23 -29.95
CA ASN A 83 -15.49 -25.41 -29.67
C ASN A 83 -15.74 -25.69 -28.17
N PRO A 84 -15.38 -24.75 -27.29
CA PRO A 84 -15.27 -25.01 -25.86
C PRO A 84 -16.63 -25.05 -25.17
N TYR A 85 -17.72 -24.63 -25.82
CA TYR A 85 -19.04 -24.61 -25.22
C TYR A 85 -19.86 -25.86 -25.59
N VAL A 86 -20.52 -26.45 -24.61
CA VAL A 86 -21.46 -27.57 -24.79
C VAL A 86 -22.88 -27.21 -24.36
N ASP A 87 -23.83 -28.05 -24.72
CA ASP A 87 -25.27 -27.87 -24.51
C ASP A 87 -25.81 -28.56 -23.24
N SER A 88 -24.98 -29.33 -22.54
CA SER A 88 -25.40 -30.09 -21.37
C SER A 88 -24.26 -30.29 -20.37
N GLU A 89 -24.64 -30.33 -19.09
CA GLU A 89 -23.74 -30.51 -17.96
C GLU A 89 -22.96 -31.84 -17.99
N ALA A 90 -23.52 -32.87 -18.63
CA ALA A 90 -22.92 -34.20 -18.74
C ALA A 90 -21.73 -34.25 -19.71
N LYS A 91 -21.62 -33.28 -20.63
CA LYS A 91 -20.53 -33.17 -21.61
C LYS A 91 -19.45 -32.17 -21.18
N ALA A 92 -19.62 -31.52 -20.04
CA ALA A 92 -18.79 -30.42 -19.59
C ALA A 92 -17.70 -30.88 -18.63
N THR A 93 -16.48 -30.38 -18.81
CA THR A 93 -15.41 -30.45 -17.82
C THR A 93 -15.62 -29.37 -16.76
N LEU A 94 -16.01 -28.16 -17.16
CA LEU A 94 -16.34 -27.04 -16.28
C LEU A 94 -17.83 -26.69 -16.39
N VAL A 95 -18.50 -26.58 -15.25
CA VAL A 95 -19.84 -26.03 -15.12
C VAL A 95 -19.76 -24.70 -14.37
N ILE A 96 -20.25 -23.64 -14.99
CA ILE A 96 -20.46 -22.34 -14.35
C ILE A 96 -21.96 -22.26 -14.04
N ASP A 97 -22.33 -22.46 -12.78
CA ASP A 97 -23.72 -22.54 -12.30
C ASP A 97 -24.09 -21.26 -11.56
N ILE A 98 -24.91 -20.40 -12.18
CA ILE A 98 -25.33 -19.12 -11.60
C ILE A 98 -26.83 -19.17 -11.38
N ASP A 99 -27.29 -19.15 -10.14
CA ASP A 99 -28.72 -19.34 -9.86
C ASP A 99 -29.58 -18.18 -10.37
N GLN A 100 -29.20 -16.94 -10.05
CA GLN A 100 -30.05 -15.77 -10.27
C GLN A 100 -29.33 -14.57 -10.91
N ALA A 101 -30.11 -13.71 -11.57
CA ALA A 101 -29.68 -12.43 -12.11
C ALA A 101 -29.16 -11.49 -11.01
N PRO A 102 -28.30 -10.48 -11.27
CA PRO A 102 -27.94 -9.51 -10.25
C PRO A 102 -29.17 -8.73 -9.75
N LYS A 103 -29.19 -8.31 -8.47
CA LYS A 103 -30.31 -7.55 -7.87
C LYS A 103 -30.52 -6.18 -8.53
N THR A 104 -29.44 -5.59 -9.01
CA THR A 104 -29.37 -4.25 -9.60
C THR A 104 -28.61 -4.31 -10.92
N ALA A 105 -28.91 -3.38 -11.84
CA ALA A 105 -28.19 -3.27 -13.10
C ALA A 105 -26.73 -2.80 -12.88
N VAL A 106 -26.50 -1.95 -11.89
CA VAL A 106 -25.18 -1.46 -11.46
C VAL A 106 -24.83 -2.13 -10.14
N GLN A 107 -23.60 -2.64 -10.02
CA GLN A 107 -23.05 -3.22 -8.81
C GLN A 107 -23.18 -2.23 -7.63
N THR A 108 -23.49 -2.74 -6.43
CA THR A 108 -23.51 -1.95 -5.19
C THR A 108 -22.63 -2.63 -4.14
N VAL A 109 -22.42 -1.98 -2.99
CA VAL A 109 -21.70 -2.57 -1.84
C VAL A 109 -22.41 -3.82 -1.27
N GLU A 110 -23.69 -4.02 -1.59
CA GLU A 110 -24.49 -5.18 -1.14
C GLU A 110 -24.48 -6.36 -2.13
N ALA A 111 -23.63 -6.29 -3.17
CA ALA A 111 -23.53 -7.35 -4.17
C ALA A 111 -23.05 -8.66 -3.53
N ASP A 112 -23.73 -9.76 -3.85
CA ASP A 112 -23.28 -11.09 -3.44
C ASP A 112 -22.12 -11.56 -4.33
N GLU A 113 -20.95 -11.64 -3.72
CA GLU A 113 -19.69 -12.06 -4.33
C GLU A 113 -19.23 -13.47 -3.87
N SER A 114 -20.10 -14.20 -3.18
CA SER A 114 -19.80 -15.54 -2.67
C SER A 114 -19.85 -16.62 -3.75
N TYR A 115 -19.01 -17.64 -3.63
CA TYR A 115 -19.00 -18.77 -4.55
C TYR A 115 -18.48 -20.05 -3.89
N THR A 116 -18.79 -21.17 -4.53
CA THR A 116 -18.13 -22.45 -4.25
C THR A 116 -17.48 -23.00 -5.51
N LEU A 117 -16.30 -23.60 -5.36
CA LEU A 117 -15.58 -24.26 -6.44
C LEU A 117 -15.25 -25.68 -6.01
N THR A 118 -15.70 -26.66 -6.76
CA THR A 118 -15.38 -28.08 -6.54
C THR A 118 -14.75 -28.67 -7.80
N ALA A 119 -13.53 -29.15 -7.71
CA ALA A 119 -12.89 -29.95 -8.75
C ALA A 119 -12.74 -31.39 -8.23
N LYS A 120 -13.44 -32.36 -8.81
CA LYS A 120 -13.33 -33.79 -8.46
C LYS A 120 -13.92 -34.68 -9.55
N ASN A 121 -13.49 -35.94 -9.61
CA ASN A 121 -14.03 -36.95 -10.55
C ASN A 121 -14.06 -36.46 -12.02
N GLY A 122 -13.00 -35.76 -12.46
CA GLY A 122 -12.89 -35.24 -13.83
C GLY A 122 -13.80 -34.05 -14.15
N LYS A 123 -14.39 -33.39 -13.14
CA LYS A 123 -15.30 -32.27 -13.33
C LYS A 123 -15.02 -31.13 -12.35
N ILE A 124 -15.15 -29.91 -12.85
CA ILE A 124 -15.07 -28.66 -12.11
C ILE A 124 -16.47 -28.04 -12.10
N VAL A 125 -16.97 -27.70 -10.92
CA VAL A 125 -18.23 -26.99 -10.73
C VAL A 125 -17.93 -25.72 -9.96
N LEU A 126 -18.18 -24.58 -10.60
CA LEU A 126 -18.17 -23.25 -10.00
C LEU A 126 -19.62 -22.80 -9.84
N ALA A 127 -20.10 -22.72 -8.59
CA ALA A 127 -21.46 -22.34 -8.28
C ALA A 127 -21.51 -21.00 -7.52
N SER A 128 -22.49 -20.15 -7.84
CA SER A 128 -22.74 -18.91 -7.12
C SER A 128 -24.21 -18.50 -7.19
N GLU A 129 -24.68 -17.77 -6.17
CA GLU A 129 -26.05 -17.22 -6.14
C GLU A 129 -26.27 -16.18 -7.24
N ARG A 130 -25.24 -15.35 -7.51
CA ARG A 130 -25.26 -14.25 -8.50
C ARG A 130 -23.99 -14.26 -9.38
N PRO A 131 -23.96 -13.49 -10.48
CA PRO A 131 -22.81 -13.50 -11.40
C PRO A 131 -21.48 -13.03 -10.80
N TYR A 132 -21.50 -12.18 -9.77
CA TYR A 132 -20.26 -11.63 -9.19
C TYR A 132 -19.44 -12.71 -8.49
N GLY A 133 -20.08 -13.63 -7.77
CA GLY A 133 -19.42 -14.82 -7.23
C GLY A 133 -18.73 -15.66 -8.31
N ALA A 134 -19.40 -15.92 -9.43
CA ALA A 134 -18.78 -16.62 -10.57
C ALA A 134 -17.58 -15.88 -11.16
N ILE A 135 -17.62 -14.53 -11.22
CA ILE A 135 -16.46 -13.73 -11.63
C ILE A 135 -15.28 -13.96 -10.67
N ARG A 136 -15.51 -13.94 -9.35
CA ARG A 136 -14.46 -14.18 -8.34
C ARG A 136 -13.91 -15.61 -8.38
N GLY A 137 -14.79 -16.60 -8.51
CA GLY A 137 -14.39 -18.00 -8.55
C GLY A 137 -13.67 -18.40 -9.84
N ILE A 138 -13.92 -17.72 -10.96
CA ILE A 138 -13.11 -17.87 -12.19
C ILE A 138 -11.66 -17.48 -11.94
N GLU A 139 -11.40 -16.43 -11.15
CA GLU A 139 -10.04 -16.01 -10.82
C GLU A 139 -9.33 -17.04 -9.94
N THR A 140 -10.03 -17.61 -8.97
CA THR A 140 -9.52 -18.74 -8.17
C THR A 140 -9.24 -19.96 -9.04
N LEU A 141 -10.14 -20.32 -9.96
CA LEU A 141 -9.92 -21.41 -10.90
C LEU A 141 -8.64 -21.20 -11.73
N LEU A 142 -8.41 -19.98 -12.21
CA LEU A 142 -7.24 -19.65 -13.01
C LEU A 142 -5.93 -19.69 -12.21
N GLN A 143 -5.97 -19.46 -10.90
CA GLN A 143 -4.79 -19.60 -10.01
C GLN A 143 -4.54 -21.05 -9.60
N LEU A 144 -5.56 -21.92 -9.66
CA LEU A 144 -5.45 -23.36 -9.37
C LEU A 144 -4.85 -24.20 -10.51
N VAL A 145 -4.59 -23.60 -11.67
CA VAL A 145 -4.03 -24.33 -12.81
C VAL A 145 -2.59 -24.69 -12.53
N GLU A 146 -2.31 -25.98 -12.43
CA GLU A 146 -0.99 -26.55 -12.22
C GLU A 146 -0.53 -27.34 -13.44
N THR A 147 0.74 -27.72 -13.44
CA THR A 147 1.35 -28.56 -14.48
C THR A 147 2.24 -29.63 -13.85
N ASP A 148 2.24 -30.80 -14.46
CA ASP A 148 3.20 -31.86 -14.19
C ASP A 148 3.82 -32.39 -15.49
N SER A 149 4.56 -33.49 -15.42
CA SER A 149 5.18 -34.12 -16.59
C SER A 149 4.19 -34.69 -17.63
N THR A 150 2.89 -34.75 -17.30
CA THR A 150 1.83 -35.37 -18.10
C THR A 150 0.86 -34.36 -18.70
N GLY A 151 0.73 -33.16 -18.13
CA GLY A 151 -0.12 -32.11 -18.68
C GLY A 151 -0.46 -31.01 -17.67
N TYR A 152 -1.54 -30.29 -17.96
CA TYR A 152 -2.10 -29.24 -17.13
C TYR A 152 -3.35 -29.73 -16.42
N PHE A 153 -3.56 -29.32 -15.18
CA PHE A 153 -4.70 -29.79 -14.39
C PHE A 153 -5.11 -28.80 -13.31
N VAL A 154 -6.25 -29.05 -12.69
CA VAL A 154 -6.69 -28.45 -11.42
C VAL A 154 -6.65 -29.55 -10.36
N PRO A 155 -6.05 -29.33 -9.17
CA PRO A 155 -6.04 -30.34 -8.11
C PRO A 155 -7.46 -30.64 -7.62
N GLU A 156 -7.67 -31.84 -7.06
CA GLU A 156 -8.94 -32.16 -6.41
C GLU A 156 -9.13 -31.27 -5.17
N VAL A 157 -10.09 -30.35 -5.24
CA VAL A 157 -10.27 -29.30 -4.24
C VAL A 157 -11.74 -28.95 -4.07
N THR A 158 -12.12 -28.60 -2.84
CA THR A 158 -13.38 -27.91 -2.53
C THR A 158 -13.06 -26.57 -1.87
N ILE A 159 -13.60 -25.49 -2.41
CA ILE A 159 -13.42 -24.12 -1.93
C ILE A 159 -14.79 -23.51 -1.66
N GLU A 160 -14.94 -22.86 -0.51
CA GLU A 160 -16.05 -21.97 -0.19
C GLU A 160 -15.47 -20.62 0.18
N ASP A 161 -15.96 -19.56 -0.47
CA ASP A 161 -15.28 -18.27 -0.40
C ASP A 161 -16.24 -17.08 -0.51
N THR A 162 -15.88 -16.00 0.18
CA THR A 162 -16.63 -14.75 0.27
C THR A 162 -15.68 -13.64 0.74
N PRO A 163 -15.85 -12.38 0.29
CA PRO A 163 -15.00 -11.29 0.78
C PRO A 163 -15.28 -10.96 2.24
N ARG A 164 -14.23 -10.61 2.99
CA ARG A 164 -14.32 -9.98 4.32
C ARG A 164 -14.91 -8.57 4.26
N PHE A 165 -14.44 -7.74 3.33
CA PHE A 165 -14.91 -6.36 3.17
C PHE A 165 -15.64 -6.14 1.84
N PRO A 166 -16.78 -5.43 1.82
CA PRO A 166 -17.48 -5.09 0.58
C PRO A 166 -16.76 -4.03 -0.27
N TRP A 167 -15.88 -3.21 0.31
CA TRP A 167 -15.09 -2.20 -0.39
C TRP A 167 -13.62 -2.62 -0.50
N ARG A 168 -13.15 -2.88 -1.73
CA ARG A 168 -11.79 -3.35 -2.02
C ARG A 168 -11.26 -2.58 -3.21
N GLY A 169 -10.76 -1.38 -2.93
CA GLY A 169 -10.52 -0.35 -3.94
C GLY A 169 -9.08 -0.16 -4.36
N VAL A 170 -8.93 0.46 -5.53
CA VAL A 170 -7.69 1.08 -6.01
C VAL A 170 -8.02 2.43 -6.62
N SER A 171 -7.36 3.48 -6.13
CA SER A 171 -7.38 4.82 -6.70
C SER A 171 -6.18 5.03 -7.63
N TYR A 172 -6.45 5.37 -8.89
CA TYR A 172 -5.42 5.80 -9.84
C TYR A 172 -5.51 7.30 -10.10
N ASP A 173 -4.42 7.99 -9.76
CA ASP A 173 -4.14 9.33 -10.21
C ASP A 173 -3.73 9.30 -11.69
N THR A 174 -4.54 9.96 -12.50
CA THR A 174 -4.28 10.17 -13.93
C THR A 174 -4.10 11.65 -14.27
N SER A 175 -4.17 12.51 -13.25
CA SER A 175 -4.02 13.95 -13.37
C SER A 175 -2.55 14.36 -13.40
N ARG A 176 -1.79 13.94 -12.37
CA ARG A 176 -0.38 14.30 -12.18
C ARG A 176 0.46 13.80 -13.35
N HIS A 177 0.33 12.53 -13.73
CA HIS A 177 0.78 12.00 -15.02
C HIS A 177 -0.34 11.21 -15.71
N PHE A 178 -0.45 11.35 -17.02
CA PHE A 178 -1.47 10.66 -17.80
C PHE A 178 -1.18 9.15 -17.91
N VAL A 179 -2.24 8.35 -17.76
CA VAL A 179 -2.19 6.89 -17.92
C VAL A 179 -2.99 6.47 -19.15
N GLU A 180 -2.35 5.77 -20.09
CA GLU A 180 -3.01 5.32 -21.32
C GLU A 180 -4.16 4.34 -21.05
N ILE A 181 -5.23 4.39 -21.85
CA ILE A 181 -6.42 3.53 -21.71
C ILE A 181 -6.07 2.04 -21.68
N ASP A 182 -5.11 1.60 -22.50
CA ASP A 182 -4.69 0.20 -22.52
C ASP A 182 -3.97 -0.22 -21.24
N VAL A 183 -3.25 0.71 -20.59
CA VAL A 183 -2.66 0.48 -19.27
C VAL A 183 -3.75 0.38 -18.21
N ILE A 184 -4.74 1.29 -18.23
CA ILE A 184 -5.90 1.25 -17.30
C ILE A 184 -6.66 -0.07 -17.44
N LYS A 185 -6.94 -0.53 -18.67
CA LYS A 185 -7.63 -1.83 -18.88
C LYS A 185 -6.83 -3.01 -18.34
N ARG A 186 -5.50 -3.03 -18.52
CA ARG A 186 -4.65 -4.05 -17.91
C ARG A 186 -4.67 -3.99 -16.38
N GLN A 187 -4.74 -2.79 -15.80
CA GLN A 187 -4.88 -2.64 -14.35
C GLN A 187 -6.22 -3.20 -13.86
N LEU A 188 -7.31 -2.91 -14.56
CA LEU A 188 -8.63 -3.47 -14.24
C LEU A 188 -8.63 -5.01 -14.33
N ASP A 189 -7.92 -5.59 -15.30
CA ASP A 189 -7.75 -7.05 -15.37
C ASP A 189 -7.02 -7.61 -14.15
N ALA A 190 -5.99 -6.92 -13.66
CA ALA A 190 -5.23 -7.31 -12.48
C ALA A 190 -5.98 -7.10 -11.16
N MET A 191 -6.76 -6.01 -11.06
CA MET A 191 -7.71 -5.81 -9.96
C MET A 191 -8.73 -6.94 -9.90
N ALA A 192 -9.27 -7.35 -11.05
CA ALA A 192 -10.24 -8.44 -11.12
C ALA A 192 -9.64 -9.75 -10.61
N SER A 193 -8.41 -10.10 -11.02
CA SER A 193 -7.71 -11.30 -10.53
C SER A 193 -7.34 -11.25 -9.07
N ALA A 194 -7.10 -10.06 -8.52
CA ALA A 194 -6.93 -9.85 -7.09
C ALA A 194 -8.28 -9.79 -6.33
N LYS A 195 -9.41 -9.96 -7.01
CA LYS A 195 -10.77 -9.85 -6.44
C LYS A 195 -11.13 -8.46 -5.87
N MET A 196 -10.41 -7.42 -6.30
CA MET A 196 -10.76 -6.01 -6.05
C MET A 196 -11.99 -5.62 -6.88
N ASN A 197 -12.76 -4.66 -6.38
CA ASN A 197 -14.07 -4.34 -6.91
C ASN A 197 -14.38 -2.84 -7.08
N ILE A 198 -13.50 -1.95 -6.62
CA ILE A 198 -13.64 -0.49 -6.85
C ILE A 198 -12.42 0.04 -7.61
N PHE A 199 -12.67 0.69 -8.74
CA PHE A 199 -11.73 1.58 -9.41
C PHE A 199 -12.14 3.02 -9.12
N HIS A 200 -11.41 3.65 -8.20
CA HIS A 200 -11.52 5.08 -7.94
C HIS A 200 -10.64 5.81 -8.95
N TRP A 201 -11.25 6.67 -9.76
CA TRP A 201 -10.54 7.36 -10.83
C TRP A 201 -10.31 8.83 -10.48
N HIS A 202 -9.11 9.11 -10.00
CA HIS A 202 -8.63 10.46 -9.73
C HIS A 202 -8.18 11.12 -11.04
N ILE A 203 -9.09 11.88 -11.65
CA ILE A 203 -8.99 12.46 -13.02
C ILE A 203 -8.83 13.98 -13.03
N TRP A 204 -8.79 14.59 -11.85
CA TRP A 204 -8.93 16.02 -11.64
C TRP A 204 -8.02 16.46 -10.51
N ASP A 205 -7.01 17.29 -10.81
CA ASP A 205 -6.14 17.89 -9.79
C ASP A 205 -5.52 19.21 -10.29
N ASP A 206 -4.59 19.78 -9.52
CA ASP A 206 -3.87 21.00 -9.82
C ASP A 206 -3.15 20.99 -11.17
N GLN A 207 -2.51 19.86 -11.50
CA GLN A 207 -1.65 19.78 -12.68
C GLN A 207 -2.43 19.54 -13.97
N ALA A 208 -3.63 18.96 -13.90
CA ALA A 208 -4.50 18.81 -15.06
C ALA A 208 -5.93 18.38 -14.71
N ILE A 209 -6.86 18.70 -15.62
CA ILE A 209 -8.18 18.08 -15.68
C ILE A 209 -8.25 17.27 -16.96
N ARG A 210 -8.36 15.95 -16.80
CA ARG A 210 -8.16 14.97 -17.88
C ARG A 210 -9.45 14.44 -18.47
N ILE A 211 -10.60 14.97 -18.05
CA ILE A 211 -11.92 14.55 -18.54
C ILE A 211 -12.48 15.55 -19.55
N GLN A 212 -12.92 15.05 -20.69
CA GLN A 212 -13.62 15.87 -21.68
C GLN A 212 -14.97 16.34 -21.14
N LEU A 213 -15.10 17.67 -21.03
CA LEU A 213 -16.32 18.38 -20.64
C LEU A 213 -16.77 19.32 -21.75
N ASP A 214 -18.07 19.32 -22.05
CA ASP A 214 -18.66 20.14 -23.11
C ASP A 214 -19.08 21.51 -22.58
N SER A 215 -19.57 21.59 -21.34
CA SER A 215 -19.99 22.85 -20.71
C SER A 215 -18.81 23.75 -20.32
N TYR A 216 -17.69 23.15 -19.91
CA TYR A 216 -16.47 23.86 -19.50
C TYR A 216 -15.22 23.35 -20.24
N PRO A 217 -15.16 23.51 -21.58
CA PRO A 217 -14.14 22.87 -22.41
C PRO A 217 -12.73 23.36 -22.13
N LYS A 218 -12.56 24.60 -21.63
CA LYS A 218 -11.23 25.11 -21.25
C LYS A 218 -10.52 24.27 -20.19
N LEU A 219 -11.27 23.56 -19.31
CA LEU A 219 -10.65 22.76 -18.24
C LEU A 219 -9.66 21.77 -18.83
N TRP A 220 -10.09 20.95 -19.79
CA TRP A 220 -9.18 19.98 -20.42
C TRP A 220 -8.40 20.60 -21.58
N GLN A 221 -8.97 21.55 -22.35
CA GLN A 221 -8.26 22.16 -23.49
C GLN A 221 -7.03 22.96 -23.09
N MET A 222 -7.02 23.56 -21.89
CA MET A 222 -5.92 24.40 -21.42
C MET A 222 -4.98 23.69 -20.44
N THR A 223 -5.43 22.63 -19.76
CA THR A 223 -4.66 22.03 -18.66
C THR A 223 -4.18 20.60 -18.92
N SER A 224 -4.68 19.94 -19.97
CA SER A 224 -4.31 18.55 -20.28
C SER A 224 -3.13 18.40 -21.25
N ASP A 225 -2.64 19.49 -21.86
CA ASP A 225 -1.61 19.41 -22.91
C ASP A 225 -1.93 18.46 -24.08
N GLY A 226 -3.21 18.12 -24.28
CA GLY A 226 -3.66 17.17 -25.29
C GLY A 226 -3.86 15.74 -24.79
N ASP A 227 -3.39 15.42 -23.59
CA ASP A 227 -3.55 14.11 -22.95
C ASP A 227 -4.80 14.10 -22.06
N TYR A 228 -5.95 13.75 -22.62
CA TYR A 228 -7.23 13.67 -21.92
C TYR A 228 -8.05 12.47 -22.40
N TYR A 229 -9.03 12.09 -21.60
CA TYR A 229 -9.99 11.03 -21.91
C TYR A 229 -11.26 11.64 -22.51
N THR A 230 -11.62 11.17 -23.70
CA THR A 230 -12.91 11.48 -24.32
C THR A 230 -14.05 10.80 -23.55
N LYS A 231 -15.26 11.33 -23.69
CA LYS A 231 -16.46 10.71 -23.08
C LYS A 231 -16.66 9.26 -23.51
N ASP A 232 -16.35 8.93 -24.76
CA ASP A 232 -16.49 7.57 -25.29
C ASP A 232 -15.43 6.61 -24.75
N GLU A 233 -14.20 7.08 -24.54
CA GLU A 233 -13.17 6.28 -23.87
C GLU A 233 -13.54 6.00 -22.42
N ILE A 234 -14.06 7.00 -21.68
CA ILE A 234 -14.54 6.82 -20.30
C ILE A 234 -15.67 5.79 -20.26
N ARG A 235 -16.70 5.92 -21.12
CA ARG A 235 -17.78 4.91 -21.22
C ARG A 235 -17.23 3.52 -21.52
N GLY A 236 -16.22 3.43 -22.40
CA GLY A 236 -15.54 2.18 -22.73
C GLY A 236 -14.81 1.56 -21.55
N VAL A 237 -14.12 2.36 -20.72
CA VAL A 237 -13.45 1.90 -19.49
C VAL A 237 -14.47 1.47 -18.44
N VAL A 238 -15.52 2.27 -18.22
CA VAL A 238 -16.60 1.97 -17.28
C VAL A 238 -17.29 0.64 -17.63
N GLU A 239 -17.64 0.43 -18.89
CA GLU A 239 -18.26 -0.82 -19.31
C GLU A 239 -17.29 -2.02 -19.24
N TYR A 240 -16.00 -1.81 -19.55
CA TYR A 240 -14.97 -2.84 -19.38
C TYR A 240 -14.84 -3.26 -17.91
N ALA A 241 -14.72 -2.31 -16.99
CA ALA A 241 -14.64 -2.53 -15.55
C ALA A 241 -15.90 -3.27 -15.04
N ARG A 242 -17.09 -2.84 -15.46
CA ARG A 242 -18.36 -3.48 -15.06
C ARG A 242 -18.43 -4.94 -15.48
N ASN A 243 -17.86 -5.30 -16.63
CA ASN A 243 -17.79 -6.69 -17.08
C ASN A 243 -16.82 -7.55 -16.27
N LEU A 244 -15.87 -6.91 -15.57
CA LEU A 244 -14.96 -7.52 -14.61
C LEU A 244 -15.50 -7.52 -13.17
N GLY A 245 -16.73 -7.05 -12.95
CA GLY A 245 -17.29 -6.90 -11.60
C GLY A 245 -16.62 -5.77 -10.80
N ILE A 246 -16.08 -4.76 -11.50
CA ILE A 246 -15.45 -3.58 -10.91
C ILE A 246 -16.36 -2.36 -11.13
N ARG A 247 -16.57 -1.62 -10.05
CA ARG A 247 -17.29 -0.35 -10.00
C ARG A 247 -16.32 0.79 -10.31
N VAL A 248 -16.77 1.82 -11.00
CA VAL A 248 -15.91 2.97 -11.33
C VAL A 248 -16.49 4.22 -10.68
N ILE A 249 -15.71 4.83 -9.80
CA ILE A 249 -16.11 6.00 -9.02
C ILE A 249 -15.22 7.17 -9.44
N PRO A 250 -15.79 8.28 -9.95
CA PRO A 250 -15.01 9.44 -10.32
C PRO A 250 -14.67 10.29 -9.10
N GLU A 251 -13.54 10.97 -9.16
CA GLU A 251 -13.20 12.06 -8.25
C GLU A 251 -13.15 13.40 -8.97
N ILE A 252 -13.83 14.39 -8.38
CA ILE A 252 -13.71 15.81 -8.73
C ILE A 252 -13.29 16.54 -7.44
N SER A 253 -12.01 16.88 -7.31
CA SER A 253 -11.46 17.42 -6.08
C SER A 253 -11.86 18.88 -5.85
N LEU A 254 -12.48 19.14 -4.70
CA LEU A 254 -13.02 20.44 -4.27
C LEU A 254 -12.72 20.66 -2.78
N PRO A 255 -12.60 21.91 -2.30
CA PRO A 255 -12.36 23.15 -3.04
C PRO A 255 -10.87 23.36 -3.38
N GLY A 256 -9.98 22.55 -2.79
CA GLY A 256 -8.55 22.50 -3.08
C GLY A 256 -8.27 21.74 -4.38
N HIS A 257 -6.99 21.45 -4.64
CA HIS A 257 -6.56 20.76 -5.86
C HIS A 257 -7.13 21.39 -7.15
N ALA A 258 -7.17 22.73 -7.15
CA ALA A 258 -7.97 23.53 -8.08
C ALA A 258 -7.13 24.45 -8.96
N SER A 259 -5.80 24.31 -9.01
CA SER A 259 -4.94 25.16 -9.85
C SER A 259 -5.29 25.05 -11.35
N ALA A 260 -5.69 23.87 -11.83
CA ALA A 260 -6.19 23.69 -13.19
C ALA A 260 -7.49 24.47 -13.44
N VAL A 261 -8.41 24.46 -12.47
CA VAL A 261 -9.65 25.27 -12.52
C VAL A 261 -9.31 26.75 -12.53
N ALA A 262 -8.42 27.17 -11.64
CA ALA A 262 -7.95 28.55 -11.51
C ALA A 262 -7.28 29.06 -12.79
N HIS A 263 -6.54 28.21 -13.49
CA HIS A 263 -5.91 28.55 -14.76
C HIS A 263 -6.96 28.77 -15.88
N ALA A 264 -7.99 27.92 -15.94
CA ALA A 264 -9.00 27.95 -17.00
C ALA A 264 -10.14 28.97 -16.75
N TYR A 265 -10.54 29.13 -15.49
CA TYR A 265 -11.67 29.95 -15.01
C TYR A 265 -11.31 30.63 -13.67
N PRO A 266 -10.39 31.62 -13.68
CA PRO A 266 -9.94 32.31 -12.47
C PRO A 266 -11.09 32.97 -11.68
N GLU A 267 -12.19 33.33 -12.33
CA GLU A 267 -13.38 33.92 -11.72
C GLU A 267 -14.09 33.01 -10.70
N LEU A 268 -13.82 31.70 -10.70
CA LEU A 268 -14.40 30.75 -9.75
C LEU A 268 -13.57 30.62 -8.46
N MET A 269 -12.41 31.26 -8.41
CA MET A 269 -11.45 31.14 -7.32
C MET A 269 -11.62 32.27 -6.31
N SER A 270 -11.13 32.05 -5.09
CA SER A 270 -11.15 33.03 -3.99
C SER A 270 -10.08 34.11 -4.11
N GLY A 271 -9.47 34.22 -5.29
CA GLY A 271 -8.54 35.28 -5.62
C GLY A 271 -9.21 36.64 -5.73
N GLY A 272 -8.40 37.70 -5.68
CA GLY A 272 -8.89 39.05 -5.97
C GLY A 272 -9.30 39.21 -7.44
N GLU A 273 -10.17 40.18 -7.73
CA GLU A 273 -10.61 40.48 -9.09
C GLU A 273 -9.42 40.71 -10.04
N GLY A 274 -9.45 40.06 -11.22
CA GLY A 274 -8.40 40.17 -12.23
C GLY A 274 -7.16 39.30 -11.98
N GLN A 275 -7.18 38.43 -10.97
CA GLN A 275 -6.11 37.46 -10.75
C GLN A 275 -6.00 36.47 -11.91
N SER A 276 -4.77 36.15 -12.29
CA SER A 276 -4.45 35.10 -13.25
C SER A 276 -3.56 34.06 -12.58
N TYR A 277 -3.77 32.79 -12.90
CA TYR A 277 -3.04 31.68 -12.34
C TYR A 277 -2.24 30.99 -13.45
N PRO A 278 -0.93 30.75 -13.27
CA PRO A 278 -0.18 29.93 -14.20
C PRO A 278 -0.67 28.49 -14.13
N HIS A 279 -0.47 27.74 -15.21
CA HIS A 279 -0.70 26.30 -15.19
C HIS A 279 0.32 25.64 -14.24
N GLN A 280 -0.18 24.93 -13.22
CA GLN A 280 0.66 24.29 -12.24
C GLN A 280 1.36 23.06 -12.81
N ARG A 281 2.67 22.98 -12.63
CA ARG A 281 3.51 21.83 -13.02
C ARG A 281 4.18 21.16 -11.82
N GLU A 282 4.36 21.90 -10.74
CA GLU A 282 4.99 21.42 -9.52
C GLU A 282 4.05 20.53 -8.71
N TRP A 283 4.63 19.81 -7.76
CA TRP A 283 3.91 18.94 -6.83
C TRP A 283 3.71 19.59 -5.45
N GLY A 284 2.58 19.29 -4.81
CA GLY A 284 2.30 19.69 -3.44
C GLY A 284 0.94 20.34 -3.27
N VAL A 285 0.82 21.13 -2.20
CA VAL A 285 -0.42 21.81 -1.79
C VAL A 285 -0.37 23.26 -2.23
N PHE A 286 -1.33 23.68 -3.03
CA PHE A 286 -1.33 25.01 -3.65
C PHE A 286 -2.38 25.94 -3.09
N VAL A 287 -2.13 27.24 -3.28
CA VAL A 287 -2.94 28.34 -2.75
C VAL A 287 -4.30 28.52 -3.44
N PRO A 288 -4.47 28.30 -4.76
CA PRO A 288 -5.76 28.50 -5.41
C PRO A 288 -6.86 27.64 -4.77
N LEU A 289 -7.88 28.30 -4.21
CA LEU A 289 -9.00 27.67 -3.53
C LEU A 289 -10.32 28.21 -4.09
N MET A 290 -11.25 27.33 -4.44
CA MET A 290 -12.55 27.75 -5.01
C MET A 290 -13.32 28.65 -4.04
N ASP A 291 -14.13 29.59 -4.54
CA ASP A 291 -14.88 30.54 -3.71
C ASP A 291 -16.31 30.06 -3.39
N PRO A 292 -16.60 29.60 -2.15
CA PRO A 292 -17.93 29.11 -1.79
C PRO A 292 -18.98 30.22 -1.66
N THR A 293 -18.57 31.48 -1.68
CA THR A 293 -19.47 32.65 -1.63
C THR A 293 -19.95 33.05 -3.02
N ASN A 294 -19.23 32.66 -4.08
CA ASN A 294 -19.57 32.93 -5.47
C ASN A 294 -20.73 32.03 -5.97
N PRO A 295 -21.89 32.58 -6.36
CA PRO A 295 -22.99 31.80 -6.94
C PRO A 295 -22.65 31.10 -8.26
N GLU A 296 -21.71 31.63 -9.05
CA GLU A 296 -21.29 31.03 -10.32
C GLU A 296 -20.56 29.71 -10.11
N LEU A 297 -19.86 29.53 -8.98
CA LEU A 297 -19.25 28.24 -8.62
C LEU A 297 -20.28 27.11 -8.60
N TYR A 298 -21.44 27.33 -8.00
CA TYR A 298 -22.48 26.30 -7.93
C TYR A 298 -23.13 26.02 -9.29
N THR A 299 -23.19 27.01 -10.17
CA THR A 299 -23.63 26.81 -11.55
C THR A 299 -22.62 25.95 -12.32
N PHE A 300 -21.33 26.25 -12.15
CA PHE A 300 -20.23 25.46 -12.69
C PHE A 300 -20.27 24.01 -12.21
N LEU A 301 -20.30 23.80 -10.89
CA LEU A 301 -20.32 22.46 -10.29
C LEU A 301 -21.55 21.67 -10.75
N GLY A 302 -22.73 22.30 -10.84
CA GLY A 302 -23.94 21.62 -11.30
C GLY A 302 -23.80 21.07 -12.72
N LYS A 303 -23.20 21.84 -13.63
CA LYS A 303 -22.96 21.42 -15.02
C LYS A 303 -21.88 20.35 -15.14
N VAL A 304 -20.79 20.48 -14.38
CA VAL A 304 -19.75 19.44 -14.31
C VAL A 304 -20.36 18.15 -13.80
N PHE A 305 -21.12 18.18 -12.70
CA PHE A 305 -21.78 16.99 -12.15
C PHE A 305 -22.77 16.38 -13.13
N ASP A 306 -23.60 17.17 -13.83
CA ASP A 306 -24.53 16.66 -14.85
C ASP A 306 -23.82 15.80 -15.91
N GLU A 307 -22.64 16.25 -16.38
CA GLU A 307 -21.88 15.51 -17.39
C GLU A 307 -21.15 14.30 -16.80
N VAL A 308 -20.56 14.42 -15.62
CA VAL A 308 -19.80 13.33 -15.00
C VAL A 308 -20.74 12.20 -14.56
N VAL A 309 -21.87 12.49 -13.90
CA VAL A 309 -22.81 11.44 -13.48
C VAL A 309 -23.44 10.65 -14.63
N GLU A 310 -23.48 11.23 -15.84
CA GLU A 310 -23.89 10.51 -17.07
C GLU A 310 -22.89 9.42 -17.45
N LEU A 311 -21.60 9.67 -17.23
CA LEU A 311 -20.50 8.76 -17.61
C LEU A 311 -20.28 7.66 -16.57
N PHE A 312 -20.54 7.96 -15.29
CA PHE A 312 -20.26 7.08 -14.16
C PHE A 312 -21.56 6.65 -13.49
N PRO A 313 -22.09 5.45 -13.82
CA PRO A 313 -23.39 5.00 -13.33
C PRO A 313 -23.39 4.52 -11.88
N ASP A 314 -22.23 4.45 -11.22
CA ASP A 314 -22.14 4.05 -9.80
C ASP A 314 -22.91 5.00 -8.88
N GLU A 315 -23.39 4.50 -7.74
CA GLU A 315 -24.14 5.33 -6.79
C GLU A 315 -23.23 6.27 -5.98
N TYR A 316 -21.92 6.07 -5.96
CA TYR A 316 -20.99 6.95 -5.22
C TYR A 316 -20.26 7.94 -6.13
N PHE A 317 -19.88 9.08 -5.55
CA PHE A 317 -19.13 10.14 -6.20
C PHE A 317 -18.14 10.76 -5.21
N HIS A 318 -16.85 10.78 -5.54
CA HIS A 318 -15.80 11.34 -4.68
C HIS A 318 -15.61 12.84 -4.96
N ILE A 319 -15.56 13.66 -3.92
CA ILE A 319 -15.41 15.13 -4.04
C ILE A 319 -14.04 15.65 -3.60
N GLY A 320 -13.11 14.76 -3.27
CA GLY A 320 -11.84 15.11 -2.67
C GLY A 320 -12.04 15.70 -1.27
N GLY A 321 -11.62 16.95 -1.09
CA GLY A 321 -11.73 17.69 0.18
C GLY A 321 -10.44 17.80 0.97
N ASP A 322 -9.37 17.21 0.46
CA ASP A 322 -8.06 17.10 1.06
C ASP A 322 -7.22 18.38 0.95
N GLU A 323 -6.31 18.52 1.92
CA GLU A 323 -5.25 19.53 1.98
C GLU A 323 -5.66 20.98 1.63
N PRO A 324 -6.83 21.50 2.07
CA PRO A 324 -7.25 22.85 1.70
C PRO A 324 -6.28 23.89 2.27
N ASN A 325 -5.67 24.69 1.40
CA ASN A 325 -4.88 25.85 1.80
C ASN A 325 -5.78 27.08 1.98
N TYR A 326 -6.19 27.34 3.22
CA TYR A 326 -7.14 28.41 3.55
C TYR A 326 -6.60 29.85 3.46
N ALA A 327 -5.38 30.09 2.94
CA ALA A 327 -4.80 31.43 2.89
C ALA A 327 -5.72 32.45 2.18
N GLN A 328 -6.23 32.11 0.99
CA GLN A 328 -7.12 33.02 0.24
C GLN A 328 -8.43 33.32 0.98
N TRP A 329 -9.02 32.33 1.65
CA TRP A 329 -10.22 32.56 2.46
C TRP A 329 -9.93 33.42 3.68
N THR A 330 -8.79 33.17 4.35
CA THR A 330 -8.37 33.90 5.55
C THR A 330 -8.11 35.37 5.25
N ASP A 331 -7.47 35.66 4.12
CA ASP A 331 -7.05 37.01 3.74
C ASP A 331 -8.17 37.83 3.06
N SER A 332 -9.27 37.18 2.65
CA SER A 332 -10.40 37.85 1.99
C SER A 332 -11.39 38.45 3.00
N GLU A 333 -11.51 39.78 3.03
CA GLU A 333 -12.48 40.50 3.89
C GLU A 333 -13.93 40.10 3.58
N GLU A 334 -14.26 39.86 2.31
CA GLU A 334 -15.61 39.46 1.88
C GLU A 334 -15.96 38.05 2.38
N ILE A 335 -15.03 37.09 2.23
CA ILE A 335 -15.24 35.73 2.71
C ILE A 335 -15.34 35.68 4.23
N GLN A 336 -14.47 36.40 4.94
CA GLN A 336 -14.55 36.49 6.40
C GLN A 336 -15.85 37.17 6.87
N ALA A 337 -16.34 38.17 6.14
CA ALA A 337 -17.66 38.77 6.40
C ALA A 337 -18.79 37.76 6.18
N TYR A 338 -18.72 36.93 5.13
CA TYR A 338 -19.69 35.87 4.86
C TYR A 338 -19.71 34.80 5.96
N ILE A 339 -18.54 34.33 6.40
CA ILE A 339 -18.39 33.39 7.52
C ILE A 339 -19.11 33.94 8.76
N LYS A 340 -18.89 35.23 9.07
CA LYS A 340 -19.52 35.89 10.21
C LYS A 340 -21.04 36.06 10.02
N GLU A 341 -21.50 36.44 8.84
CA GLU A 341 -22.93 36.62 8.53
C GLU A 341 -23.69 35.29 8.68
N LYS A 342 -23.10 34.19 8.21
CA LYS A 342 -23.69 32.85 8.25
C LYS A 342 -23.46 32.11 9.57
N GLY A 343 -22.60 32.63 10.45
CA GLY A 343 -22.26 31.99 11.73
C GLY A 343 -21.49 30.68 11.56
N LEU A 344 -20.62 30.58 10.55
CA LEU A 344 -19.83 29.39 10.24
C LEU A 344 -18.62 29.25 11.17
N ASP A 345 -18.19 28.01 11.41
CA ASP A 345 -17.03 27.66 12.24
C ASP A 345 -15.70 27.92 11.53
N GLY A 346 -15.43 29.20 11.25
CA GLY A 346 -14.25 29.65 10.51
C GLY A 346 -14.18 29.08 9.09
N ASN A 347 -12.95 28.93 8.59
CA ASN A 347 -12.70 28.42 7.24
C ASN A 347 -13.11 26.95 7.07
N HIS A 348 -12.95 26.11 8.09
CA HIS A 348 -13.40 24.72 8.03
C HIS A 348 -14.93 24.63 7.98
N GLY A 349 -15.64 25.47 8.75
CA GLY A 349 -17.09 25.63 8.63
C GLY A 349 -17.52 26.13 7.24
N LEU A 350 -16.72 26.96 6.57
CA LEU A 350 -16.97 27.36 5.18
C LEU A 350 -16.76 26.22 4.18
N GLN A 351 -15.73 25.39 4.35
CA GLN A 351 -15.57 24.16 3.56
C GLN A 351 -16.77 23.23 3.76
N SER A 352 -17.20 23.02 5.01
CA SER A 352 -18.39 22.23 5.34
C SER A 352 -19.66 22.81 4.71
N TYR A 353 -19.80 24.14 4.65
CA TYR A 353 -20.90 24.80 3.94
C TYR A 353 -20.90 24.48 2.44
N LEU A 354 -19.74 24.51 1.78
CA LEU A 354 -19.59 24.07 0.39
C LEU A 354 -19.98 22.60 0.23
N ASN A 355 -19.38 21.73 1.06
CA ASN A 355 -19.59 20.28 1.03
C ASN A 355 -21.09 19.93 1.22
N SER A 356 -21.78 20.63 2.13
CA SER A 356 -23.22 20.44 2.37
C SER A 356 -24.10 20.85 1.18
N ARG A 357 -23.63 21.77 0.34
CA ARG A 357 -24.32 22.13 -0.90
C ARG A 357 -24.01 21.14 -2.02
N VAL A 358 -22.76 20.70 -2.12
CA VAL A 358 -22.33 19.68 -3.08
C VAL A 358 -23.04 18.35 -2.80
N GLU A 359 -23.13 17.94 -1.53
CA GLU A 359 -23.85 16.74 -1.10
C GLU A 359 -25.30 16.75 -1.62
N LYS A 360 -26.03 17.85 -1.41
CA LYS A 360 -27.40 17.99 -1.93
C LYS A 360 -27.47 17.93 -3.45
N MET A 361 -26.54 18.57 -4.14
CA MET A 361 -26.48 18.54 -5.61
C MET A 361 -26.23 17.12 -6.13
N LEU A 362 -25.43 16.33 -5.43
CA LEU A 362 -25.17 14.93 -5.74
C LEU A 362 -26.36 14.04 -5.39
N ASP A 363 -27.00 14.24 -4.23
CA ASP A 363 -28.21 13.52 -3.81
C ASP A 363 -29.38 13.73 -4.80
N GLU A 364 -29.59 14.97 -5.27
CA GLU A 364 -30.55 15.30 -6.33
C GLU A 364 -30.28 14.53 -7.65
N ARG A 365 -29.04 14.11 -7.86
CA ARG A 365 -28.58 13.29 -9.01
C ARG A 365 -28.50 11.80 -8.68
N GLY A 366 -28.98 11.38 -7.51
CA GLY A 366 -28.97 10.00 -7.04
C GLY A 366 -27.58 9.49 -6.69
N LYS A 367 -26.68 10.36 -6.23
CA LYS A 367 -25.31 10.02 -5.83
C LYS A 367 -25.09 10.21 -4.33
N LYS A 368 -24.34 9.29 -3.74
CA LYS A 368 -23.82 9.33 -2.37
C LYS A 368 -22.42 9.91 -2.39
N MET A 369 -22.20 10.94 -1.57
CA MET A 369 -20.93 11.64 -1.52
C MET A 369 -19.88 10.86 -0.72
N ILE A 370 -18.65 10.83 -1.24
CA ILE A 370 -17.44 10.40 -0.54
C ILE A 370 -16.46 11.57 -0.52
N GLY A 371 -15.68 11.72 0.55
CA GLY A 371 -14.51 12.60 0.52
C GLY A 371 -13.44 12.17 1.52
N TRP A 372 -12.25 12.74 1.33
CA TRP A 372 -11.13 12.59 2.24
C TRP A 372 -11.48 13.14 3.62
N ASP A 373 -10.88 12.58 4.65
CA ASP A 373 -11.32 12.79 6.03
C ASP A 373 -11.29 14.24 6.57
N GLU A 374 -10.70 15.20 5.86
CA GLU A 374 -10.88 16.64 6.12
C GLU A 374 -12.33 17.12 5.92
N ILE A 375 -13.10 16.47 5.05
CA ILE A 375 -14.50 16.86 4.83
C ILE A 375 -15.36 16.62 6.06
N TRP A 376 -14.91 15.77 6.99
CA TRP A 376 -15.66 15.46 8.19
C TRP A 376 -16.04 16.77 8.91
N HIS A 377 -17.34 16.91 9.17
CA HIS A 377 -17.89 18.00 9.94
C HIS A 377 -19.27 17.57 10.44
N LYS A 378 -19.63 17.95 11.67
CA LYS A 378 -20.92 17.63 12.33
C LYS A 378 -22.18 18.08 11.57
N ASP A 379 -22.02 18.94 10.57
CA ASP A 379 -23.14 19.52 9.80
C ASP A 379 -23.46 18.70 8.55
N LEU A 380 -22.59 17.75 8.17
CA LEU A 380 -22.83 16.83 7.08
C LEU A 380 -23.69 15.65 7.54
N PRO A 381 -24.52 15.08 6.64
CA PRO A 381 -25.32 13.91 6.99
C PRO A 381 -24.44 12.66 7.09
N THR A 382 -24.80 11.74 7.98
CA THR A 382 -24.08 10.46 8.16
C THR A 382 -24.23 9.48 6.98
N SER A 383 -24.98 9.85 5.94
CA SER A 383 -25.09 9.12 4.68
C SER A 383 -23.84 9.23 3.80
N ILE A 384 -22.95 10.18 4.08
CA ILE A 384 -21.68 10.32 3.37
C ILE A 384 -20.68 9.25 3.85
N VAL A 385 -19.67 8.98 3.03
CA VAL A 385 -18.56 8.11 3.39
C VAL A 385 -17.30 8.93 3.60
N ILE A 386 -16.58 8.64 4.68
CA ILE A 386 -15.30 9.27 5.03
C ILE A 386 -14.17 8.34 4.58
N GLN A 387 -13.34 8.79 3.64
CA GLN A 387 -12.13 8.08 3.24
C GLN A 387 -10.95 8.57 4.09
N SER A 388 -10.52 7.73 5.03
CA SER A 388 -9.43 8.03 5.96
C SER A 388 -8.09 7.81 5.30
N TRP A 389 -7.38 8.92 5.10
CA TRP A 389 -6.00 8.91 4.63
C TRP A 389 -4.99 9.35 5.68
N ARG A 390 -5.44 9.91 6.82
CA ARG A 390 -4.57 10.33 7.93
C ARG A 390 -4.43 9.30 9.06
N GLY A 391 -5.13 8.15 9.01
CA GLY A 391 -4.89 6.98 9.87
C GLY A 391 -6.14 6.44 10.56
N HIS A 392 -5.96 5.37 11.35
CA HIS A 392 -7.04 4.71 12.09
C HIS A 392 -7.77 5.62 13.07
N ASP A 393 -7.10 6.64 13.60
CA ASP A 393 -7.71 7.68 14.44
C ASP A 393 -8.90 8.34 13.75
N SER A 394 -8.76 8.60 12.45
CA SER A 394 -9.76 9.34 11.67
C SER A 394 -10.95 8.45 11.31
N ILE A 395 -10.70 7.22 10.85
CA ILE A 395 -11.78 6.27 10.50
C ILE A 395 -12.54 5.80 11.74
N GLY A 396 -11.82 5.58 12.85
CA GLY A 396 -12.42 5.16 14.12
C GLY A 396 -13.31 6.25 14.72
N ARG A 397 -12.89 7.52 14.65
CA ARG A 397 -13.72 8.66 15.02
C ARG A 397 -14.96 8.78 14.14
N ALA A 398 -14.81 8.67 12.82
CA ALA A 398 -15.94 8.72 11.89
C ALA A 398 -16.99 7.63 12.20
N ALA A 399 -16.55 6.39 12.46
CA ALA A 399 -17.43 5.29 12.83
C ALA A 399 -18.16 5.54 14.16
N LYS A 400 -17.47 6.02 15.19
CA LYS A 400 -18.08 6.39 16.49
C LYS A 400 -19.15 7.48 16.39
N GLU A 401 -19.08 8.28 15.33
CA GLU A 401 -20.04 9.34 15.04
C GLU A 401 -21.12 8.92 14.03
N GLY A 402 -21.11 7.64 13.61
CA GLY A 402 -22.14 7.06 12.76
C GLY A 402 -21.90 7.19 11.25
N TYR A 403 -20.71 7.63 10.82
CA TYR A 403 -20.33 7.69 9.41
C TYR A 403 -19.74 6.36 8.93
N GLN A 404 -20.00 6.04 7.67
CA GLN A 404 -19.28 4.97 6.99
C GLN A 404 -17.83 5.39 6.70
N GLY A 405 -16.90 4.43 6.75
CA GLY A 405 -15.47 4.68 6.61
C GLY A 405 -14.78 3.74 5.63
N ILE A 406 -13.78 4.27 4.91
CA ILE A 406 -12.83 3.51 4.08
C ILE A 406 -11.42 3.86 4.54
N LEU A 407 -10.52 2.88 4.70
CA LEU A 407 -9.12 3.13 5.04
C LEU A 407 -8.22 3.14 3.81
N SER A 408 -7.48 4.24 3.60
CA SER A 408 -6.40 4.32 2.62
C SER A 408 -5.02 4.50 3.26
N THR A 409 -4.93 5.02 4.49
CA THR A 409 -3.64 5.11 5.20
C THR A 409 -2.99 3.74 5.30
N GLY A 410 -1.71 3.67 4.93
CA GLY A 410 -0.96 2.42 4.90
C GLY A 410 -1.14 1.59 3.63
N TYR A 411 -1.89 2.07 2.63
CA TYR A 411 -2.02 1.44 1.30
C TYR A 411 -1.58 2.37 0.16
N TYR A 412 -0.58 3.22 0.42
CA TYR A 412 -0.01 4.16 -0.55
C TYR A 412 1.07 3.48 -1.37
N LEU A 413 0.72 3.00 -2.56
CA LEU A 413 1.66 2.28 -3.43
C LEU A 413 2.50 3.19 -4.34
N ASP A 414 2.18 4.48 -4.40
CA ASP A 414 3.06 5.52 -4.97
C ASP A 414 4.38 5.64 -4.21
N GLN A 415 4.32 5.44 -2.90
CA GLN A 415 5.49 5.39 -2.03
C GLN A 415 6.08 3.98 -2.07
N PRO A 416 7.39 3.85 -2.30
CA PRO A 416 8.04 2.56 -2.10
C PRO A 416 7.97 2.21 -0.61
N GLN A 417 7.32 1.11 -0.26
CA GLN A 417 7.18 0.59 1.09
C GLN A 417 7.15 -0.95 1.04
N PRO A 418 7.60 -1.64 2.10
CA PRO A 418 7.60 -3.11 2.13
C PRO A 418 6.19 -3.66 1.98
N THR A 419 6.02 -4.74 1.22
CA THR A 419 4.69 -5.35 1.06
C THR A 419 4.13 -5.84 2.39
N SER A 420 4.98 -6.33 3.28
CA SER A 420 4.55 -6.78 4.60
C SER A 420 3.92 -5.68 5.48
N TYR A 421 4.38 -4.43 5.35
CA TYR A 421 3.75 -3.29 6.03
C TYR A 421 2.29 -3.11 5.57
N HIS A 422 2.06 -3.16 4.27
CA HIS A 422 0.70 -3.08 3.73
C HIS A 422 -0.14 -4.30 4.11
N TYR A 423 0.45 -5.49 4.15
CA TYR A 423 -0.24 -6.74 4.47
C TYR A 423 -0.69 -6.82 5.93
N ARG A 424 0.08 -6.27 6.88
CA ARG A 424 -0.29 -6.19 8.31
C ARG A 424 -1.30 -5.09 8.61
N ASN A 425 -1.33 -4.03 7.80
CA ASN A 425 -2.25 -2.92 7.97
C ASN A 425 -3.69 -3.40 7.76
N ASP A 426 -4.52 -3.42 8.80
CA ASP A 426 -5.92 -3.87 8.73
C ASP A 426 -6.88 -2.67 8.67
N PRO A 427 -7.93 -2.65 7.82
CA PRO A 427 -8.92 -1.57 7.84
C PRO A 427 -9.64 -1.39 9.17
N MET A 428 -9.70 -2.44 10.01
CA MET A 428 -10.37 -2.43 11.30
C MET A 428 -9.45 -1.92 12.43
N PRO A 429 -9.78 -0.81 13.11
CA PRO A 429 -9.07 -0.40 14.32
C PRO A 429 -9.23 -1.42 15.47
N THR A 430 -8.15 -1.65 16.24
CA THR A 430 -8.10 -2.69 17.29
C THR A 430 -7.98 -2.16 18.73
N GLY A 431 -8.05 -0.84 18.94
CA GLY A 431 -7.73 -0.24 20.24
C GLY A 431 -6.25 -0.39 20.62
N ILE A 432 -5.88 0.02 21.83
CA ILE A 432 -4.51 -0.16 22.36
C ILE A 432 -4.28 -1.62 22.73
N THR A 433 -3.19 -2.21 22.25
CA THR A 433 -2.87 -3.64 22.42
C THR A 433 -1.92 -3.91 23.59
N VAL A 434 -1.31 -2.87 24.15
CA VAL A 434 -0.37 -2.94 25.27
C VAL A 434 -0.95 -2.30 26.53
N ASP A 435 -0.61 -2.87 27.69
CA ASP A 435 -0.88 -2.23 28.98
C ASP A 435 0.05 -1.04 29.20
N ASP A 436 -0.50 0.17 29.01
CA ASP A 436 0.23 1.42 29.11
C ASP A 436 0.27 2.02 30.52
N LYS A 437 -0.23 1.28 31.53
CA LYS A 437 -0.27 1.72 32.94
C LYS A 437 0.92 1.20 33.72
N LEU A 438 1.35 2.01 34.70
CA LEU A 438 2.34 1.62 35.69
C LEU A 438 1.64 0.97 36.89
N HIS A 439 1.99 -0.28 37.20
CA HIS A 439 1.47 -1.03 38.34
C HIS A 439 2.44 -1.04 39.51
N ALA A 440 1.96 -1.48 40.67
CA ALA A 440 2.74 -1.51 41.90
C ALA A 440 3.94 -2.46 41.77
N GLY A 441 5.15 -1.91 41.99
CA GLY A 441 6.41 -2.66 41.94
C GLY A 441 7.11 -2.65 40.58
N GLU A 442 6.47 -2.11 39.56
CA GLU A 442 7.08 -1.93 38.23
C GLU A 442 7.97 -0.69 38.18
N THR A 443 8.90 -0.68 37.24
CA THR A 443 9.72 0.50 36.94
C THR A 443 9.49 0.97 35.51
N PHE A 444 9.77 2.24 35.22
CA PHE A 444 9.63 2.78 33.88
C PHE A 444 10.69 3.83 33.54
N ALA A 445 10.90 4.03 32.24
CA ALA A 445 11.67 5.11 31.67
C ALA A 445 10.95 5.67 30.44
N THR A 446 10.90 6.99 30.30
CA THR A 446 10.35 7.68 29.14
C THR A 446 11.38 8.64 28.55
N TYR A 447 11.71 8.42 27.29
CA TYR A 447 12.61 9.28 26.53
C TYR A 447 11.79 10.11 25.55
N GLU A 448 12.04 11.42 25.55
CA GLU A 448 11.65 12.24 24.41
C GLU A 448 12.62 11.98 23.27
N TRP A 449 12.11 11.94 22.05
CA TRP A 449 12.93 11.88 20.85
C TRP A 449 12.52 12.95 19.86
N GLN A 450 13.49 13.36 19.04
CA GLN A 450 13.32 14.28 17.94
C GLN A 450 14.13 13.78 16.74
N LYS A 451 13.55 13.90 15.55
CA LYS A 451 14.25 13.63 14.29
C LYS A 451 14.04 14.78 13.29
N PRO A 452 15.02 15.06 12.42
CA PRO A 452 14.91 16.13 11.43
C PRO A 452 13.82 15.79 10.40
N ARG A 453 13.31 16.83 9.72
CA ARG A 453 12.42 16.71 8.58
C ARG A 453 12.89 17.66 7.50
N THR A 454 12.93 17.20 6.26
CA THR A 454 13.36 18.01 5.11
C THR A 454 12.42 19.19 4.85
N LYS A 455 11.10 18.96 4.93
CA LYS A 455 10.05 19.97 4.74
C LYS A 455 9.23 20.15 6.02
N GLY A 456 9.25 21.33 6.62
CA GLY A 456 8.54 21.65 7.87
C GLY A 456 9.39 21.43 9.14
N GLY A 457 8.75 21.50 10.31
CA GLY A 457 9.43 21.34 11.61
C GLY A 457 9.88 19.90 11.90
N PRO A 458 10.85 19.72 12.81
CA PRO A 458 11.29 18.40 13.24
C PRO A 458 10.14 17.62 13.87
N ARG A 459 10.14 16.30 13.69
CA ARG A 459 9.13 15.42 14.32
C ARG A 459 9.61 15.03 15.71
N LYS A 460 8.68 14.98 16.65
CA LYS A 460 8.93 14.65 18.05
C LYS A 460 7.93 13.62 18.53
N GLY A 461 8.31 12.91 19.58
CA GLY A 461 7.43 12.02 20.31
C GLY A 461 8.12 11.42 21.51
N LEU A 462 7.45 10.45 22.13
CA LEU A 462 7.93 9.77 23.31
C LEU A 462 8.13 8.28 23.03
N ILE A 463 9.07 7.65 23.71
CA ILE A 463 9.15 6.19 23.86
C ILE A 463 9.17 5.89 25.34
N THR A 464 8.18 5.12 25.81
CA THR A 464 8.06 4.69 27.20
C THR A 464 8.27 3.19 27.28
N ILE A 465 9.07 2.76 28.24
CA ILE A 465 9.41 1.37 28.49
C ILE A 465 9.06 1.09 29.95
N ILE A 466 8.29 0.03 30.20
CA ILE A 466 7.93 -0.45 31.54
C ILE A 466 8.57 -1.82 31.74
N GLU A 467 9.24 -1.99 32.88
CA GLU A 467 9.74 -3.27 33.38
C GLU A 467 8.79 -3.77 34.47
N ASP A 468 8.25 -4.96 34.26
CA ASP A 468 7.40 -5.62 35.25
C ASP A 468 8.21 -6.20 36.42
N THR A 469 7.52 -6.76 37.43
CA THR A 469 8.19 -7.33 38.61
C THR A 469 8.99 -8.61 38.32
N ASP A 470 8.76 -9.24 37.18
CA ASP A 470 9.43 -10.45 36.72
C ASP A 470 10.61 -10.14 35.78
N GLY A 471 10.85 -8.86 35.47
CA GLY A 471 11.92 -8.39 34.59
C GLY A 471 11.58 -8.44 33.10
N ASN A 472 10.30 -8.61 32.73
CA ASN A 472 9.87 -8.49 31.33
C ASN A 472 9.60 -7.02 30.98
N PHE A 473 9.76 -6.70 29.70
CA PHE A 473 9.59 -5.34 29.21
C PHE A 473 8.38 -5.23 28.29
N ARG A 474 7.69 -4.09 28.38
CA ARG A 474 6.70 -3.63 27.40
C ARG A 474 6.95 -2.17 27.05
N ALA A 475 6.63 -1.77 25.83
CA ALA A 475 6.90 -0.42 25.37
C ALA A 475 5.75 0.13 24.52
N PHE A 476 5.62 1.46 24.52
CA PHE A 476 4.68 2.20 23.70
C PHE A 476 5.23 3.58 23.33
N THR A 477 4.67 4.17 22.28
CA THR A 477 5.09 5.46 21.75
C THR A 477 3.91 6.42 21.58
N ASP A 478 4.15 7.69 21.89
CA ASP A 478 3.25 8.81 21.57
C ASP A 478 3.84 9.59 20.40
N TYR A 479 3.33 9.33 19.18
CA TYR A 479 3.96 9.78 17.95
C TYR A 479 3.30 11.05 17.39
N ASN A 480 3.87 12.22 17.68
CA ASN A 480 3.49 13.49 17.02
C ASN A 480 1.96 13.76 17.02
N GLY A 481 1.28 13.58 18.16
CA GLY A 481 -0.16 13.84 18.30
C GLY A 481 -1.07 12.78 17.65
N LYS A 482 -0.51 11.65 17.21
CA LYS A 482 -1.26 10.42 16.92
C LYS A 482 -1.58 9.69 18.22
N SER A 483 -2.57 8.81 18.16
CA SER A 483 -2.86 7.89 19.26
C SER A 483 -1.62 7.13 19.73
N ARG A 484 -1.63 6.75 21.01
CA ARG A 484 -0.62 5.90 21.61
C ARG A 484 -0.60 4.52 20.95
N GLU A 485 0.58 4.05 20.58
CA GLU A 485 0.77 2.75 19.91
C GLU A 485 1.76 1.87 20.67
N GLU A 486 1.53 0.55 20.62
CA GLU A 486 2.49 -0.45 21.12
C GLU A 486 3.78 -0.45 20.30
N VAL A 487 4.91 -0.69 20.98
CA VAL A 487 6.20 -0.91 20.34
C VAL A 487 6.71 -2.29 20.73
N TYR A 488 6.85 -3.16 19.73
CA TYR A 488 7.40 -4.51 19.90
C TYR A 488 8.90 -4.43 20.12
N ILE A 489 9.36 -4.92 21.28
CA ILE A 489 10.77 -4.83 21.69
C ILE A 489 11.57 -5.95 21.02
N LEU A 490 12.61 -5.57 20.28
CA LEU A 490 13.59 -6.49 19.66
C LEU A 490 14.81 -6.70 20.57
N GLU A 491 15.26 -5.64 21.23
CA GLU A 491 16.40 -5.66 22.14
C GLU A 491 16.25 -4.51 23.14
N TYR A 492 16.41 -4.78 24.43
CA TYR A 492 16.50 -3.71 25.41
C TYR A 492 17.52 -4.06 26.50
N VAL A 493 18.48 -3.17 26.71
CA VAL A 493 19.39 -3.19 27.85
C VAL A 493 19.29 -1.82 28.53
N PRO A 494 18.71 -1.74 29.74
CA PRO A 494 18.48 -0.47 30.44
C PRO A 494 19.71 0.45 30.43
N GLY A 495 19.50 1.69 30.00
CA GLY A 495 20.54 2.71 29.93
C GLY A 495 21.66 2.45 28.92
N LYS A 496 21.55 1.45 28.04
CA LYS A 496 22.54 1.16 26.98
C LYS A 496 21.98 1.14 25.57
N VAL A 497 20.96 0.32 25.31
CA VAL A 497 20.38 0.16 23.97
C VAL A 497 18.89 -0.14 24.06
N PHE A 498 18.11 0.41 23.13
CA PHE A 498 16.74 0.03 22.85
C PHE A 498 16.56 -0.13 21.34
N ARG A 499 16.07 -1.30 20.95
CA ARG A 499 15.58 -1.59 19.61
C ARG A 499 14.16 -2.13 19.72
N GLY A 500 13.26 -1.52 18.97
CA GLY A 500 11.87 -1.94 18.91
C GLY A 500 11.19 -1.35 17.68
N HIS A 501 10.10 -1.97 17.25
CA HIS A 501 9.40 -1.56 16.04
C HIS A 501 7.90 -1.45 16.22
N PHE A 502 7.29 -0.68 15.34
CA PHE A 502 5.85 -0.57 15.16
C PHE A 502 5.57 -0.05 13.75
N ASP A 503 4.37 -0.31 13.25
CA ASP A 503 3.91 0.24 11.98
C ASP A 503 3.17 1.56 12.24
N ASN A 504 3.46 2.60 11.46
CA ASN A 504 2.70 3.85 11.49
C ASN A 504 2.48 4.38 10.08
N PHE A 505 1.73 5.48 9.95
CA PHE A 505 1.37 6.10 8.67
C PHE A 505 2.54 6.37 7.70
N MET A 506 3.80 6.39 8.17
CA MET A 506 4.97 6.60 7.33
C MET A 506 5.55 5.31 6.75
N SER A 507 5.44 4.15 7.42
CA SER A 507 5.91 2.79 7.06
C SER A 507 6.21 2.02 8.37
N TYR A 508 6.72 0.80 8.23
CA TYR A 508 7.48 0.10 9.27
C TYR A 508 8.54 1.03 9.87
N THR A 509 8.48 1.26 11.17
CA THR A 509 9.37 2.15 11.90
C THR A 509 10.10 1.39 13.01
N GLU A 510 11.44 1.37 12.96
CA GLU A 510 12.29 0.72 13.97
C GLU A 510 13.11 1.78 14.72
N PHE A 511 12.91 1.86 16.03
CA PHE A 511 13.79 2.61 16.93
C PHE A 511 15.12 1.87 17.04
N ASN A 512 16.23 2.56 16.78
CA ASN A 512 17.60 2.08 17.00
C ASN A 512 18.33 3.08 17.89
N LEU A 513 18.08 2.99 19.19
CA LEU A 513 18.51 3.99 20.17
C LEU A 513 19.65 3.44 21.02
N ALA A 514 20.75 4.18 21.07
CA ALA A 514 21.80 3.98 22.06
C ALA A 514 21.70 5.09 23.11
N PHE A 515 21.96 4.76 24.37
CA PHE A 515 21.85 5.70 25.47
C PHE A 515 23.25 6.11 25.96
N ASP A 516 23.45 7.40 26.22
CA ASP A 516 24.65 7.95 26.87
C ASP A 516 24.20 8.77 28.08
N GLY A 517 24.10 8.10 29.23
CA GLY A 517 23.53 8.68 30.45
C GLY A 517 22.04 9.01 30.27
N GLY A 518 21.69 10.28 30.46
CA GLY A 518 20.31 10.78 30.31
C GLY A 518 19.94 11.18 28.87
N GLU A 519 20.83 11.02 27.89
CA GLU A 519 20.65 11.45 26.51
C GLU A 519 20.70 10.27 25.53
N LEU A 520 20.14 10.45 24.34
CA LEU A 520 20.36 9.56 23.21
C LEU A 520 21.75 9.81 22.62
N ALA A 521 22.55 8.75 22.47
CA ALA A 521 23.87 8.82 21.87
C ALA A 521 23.78 9.24 20.39
N GLY A 522 24.82 9.91 19.88
CA GLY A 522 24.83 10.52 18.54
C GLY A 522 24.70 9.57 17.35
N ASN A 523 24.82 8.26 17.58
CA ASN A 523 24.59 7.22 16.58
C ASN A 523 23.15 6.65 16.62
N SER A 524 22.25 7.21 17.43
CA SER A 524 20.85 6.80 17.49
C SER A 524 20.08 7.24 16.24
N TYR A 525 19.19 6.38 15.76
CA TYR A 525 18.34 6.68 14.61
C TYR A 525 16.99 5.95 14.69
N GLN A 526 16.03 6.42 13.91
CA GLN A 526 14.83 5.66 13.56
C GLN A 526 14.97 5.19 12.12
N LEU A 527 14.76 3.92 11.86
CA LEU A 527 14.62 3.39 10.51
C LEU A 527 13.15 3.57 10.11
N ILE A 528 12.86 4.18 8.95
CA ILE A 528 11.51 4.25 8.37
C ILE A 528 11.57 3.60 7.00
N GLY A 529 10.86 2.47 6.84
CA GLY A 529 11.09 1.57 5.72
C GLY A 529 12.56 1.11 5.72
N ASN A 530 13.33 1.56 4.73
CA ASN A 530 14.76 1.28 4.61
C ASN A 530 15.67 2.51 4.82
N VAL A 531 15.13 3.66 5.26
CA VAL A 531 15.89 4.92 5.42
C VAL A 531 16.16 5.27 6.87
N ARG A 532 17.41 5.64 7.19
CA ARG A 532 17.83 6.06 8.54
C ARG A 532 17.59 7.54 8.80
N TRP A 533 16.92 7.83 9.91
CA TRP A 533 16.66 9.18 10.40
C TRP A 533 17.40 9.43 11.71
N PRO A 534 18.48 10.24 11.71
CA PRO A 534 19.20 10.57 12.94
C PRO A 534 18.24 11.06 14.02
N THR A 535 18.35 10.50 15.21
CA THR A 535 17.41 10.75 16.31
C THR A 535 18.16 11.20 17.54
N THR A 536 17.78 12.35 18.07
CA THR A 536 18.29 12.89 19.33
C THR A 536 17.17 12.89 20.36
N GLY A 537 17.52 12.98 21.64
CA GLY A 537 16.53 12.86 22.68
C GLY A 537 17.15 12.77 24.07
N LYS A 538 16.29 12.72 25.08
CA LYS A 538 16.70 12.63 26.49
C LYS A 538 15.62 11.97 27.35
N LEU A 539 16.04 11.46 28.49
CA LEU A 539 15.14 10.98 29.54
C LEU A 539 14.35 12.16 30.11
N ILE A 540 13.02 12.05 30.15
CA ILE A 540 12.13 13.10 30.68
C ILE A 540 11.29 12.63 31.87
N ALA A 541 11.08 11.33 32.01
CA ALA A 541 10.34 10.73 33.11
C ALA A 541 10.84 9.30 33.38
N GLY A 542 10.70 8.83 34.61
CA GLY A 542 11.10 7.47 35.00
C GLY A 542 11.14 7.27 36.51
N THR A 543 11.21 6.02 36.96
CA THR A 543 11.18 5.66 38.39
C THR A 543 12.32 6.27 39.21
N GLU A 544 13.45 6.54 38.58
CA GLU A 544 14.62 7.18 39.21
C GLU A 544 14.48 8.71 39.35
N ILE A 545 13.39 9.30 38.85
CA ILE A 545 13.10 10.73 38.92
C ILE A 545 11.99 10.95 39.97
N ASP A 546 12.27 11.78 40.98
CA ASP A 546 11.31 12.11 42.04
C ASP A 546 10.00 12.67 41.47
N ASP A 547 8.87 12.21 42.01
CA ASP A 547 7.50 12.60 41.63
C ASP A 547 7.17 12.40 40.12
N SER A 548 7.91 11.53 39.43
CA SER A 548 7.71 11.26 38.01
C SER A 548 6.53 10.33 37.73
N VAL A 549 5.78 10.62 36.68
CA VAL A 549 4.68 9.78 36.17
C VAL A 549 4.84 9.57 34.66
N ILE A 550 4.24 8.50 34.15
CA ILE A 550 4.12 8.30 32.71
C ILE A 550 3.31 9.47 32.11
N PRO A 551 3.83 10.18 31.08
CA PRO A 551 3.08 11.25 30.42
C PRO A 551 1.76 10.75 29.82
N GLU A 552 0.71 11.56 29.91
CA GLU A 552 -0.57 11.27 29.23
C GLU A 552 -0.41 11.40 27.71
N PRO A 553 -1.08 10.54 26.91
CA PRO A 553 -0.97 10.59 25.46
C PRO A 553 -1.63 11.85 24.91
N ASN A 554 -0.85 12.67 24.20
CA ASN A 554 -1.35 13.93 23.64
C ASN A 554 -2.25 13.74 22.40
N GLY A 555 -2.16 12.59 21.73
CA GLY A 555 -3.03 12.20 20.62
C GLY A 555 -4.20 11.28 21.03
N GLY A 556 -4.31 10.92 22.30
CA GLY A 556 -5.33 9.99 22.79
C GLY A 556 -4.99 8.52 22.56
N TYR A 557 -6.03 7.70 22.43
CA TYR A 557 -5.93 6.25 22.28
C TYR A 557 -6.57 5.79 20.96
N PRO A 558 -6.06 4.70 20.36
CA PRO A 558 -6.66 4.14 19.16
C PRO A 558 -8.13 3.78 19.42
N ALA A 559 -8.96 3.92 18.40
CA ALA A 559 -10.38 3.68 18.55
C ALA A 559 -10.67 2.20 18.86
N ASP A 560 -11.29 1.95 20.01
CA ASP A 560 -11.99 0.71 20.32
C ASP A 560 -13.46 0.83 19.85
N LEU A 561 -13.86 -0.01 18.90
CA LEU A 561 -15.16 0.05 18.21
C LEU A 561 -16.08 -1.10 18.64
N THR A 562 -17.34 -0.78 18.91
CA THR A 562 -18.42 -1.75 19.12
C THR A 562 -18.78 -2.50 17.84
N GLU A 563 -19.43 -3.67 17.94
CA GLU A 563 -19.85 -4.46 16.77
C GLU A 563 -20.70 -3.69 15.75
N GLU A 564 -21.53 -2.75 16.19
CA GLU A 564 -22.33 -1.92 15.26
C GLU A 564 -21.48 -0.84 14.58
N GLU A 565 -20.51 -0.24 15.28
CA GLU A 565 -19.58 0.73 14.70
C GLU A 565 -18.62 0.05 13.71
N GLN A 566 -18.20 -1.19 13.98
CA GLN A 566 -17.38 -1.99 13.06
C GLN A 566 -18.05 -2.20 11.70
N LYS A 567 -19.39 -2.35 11.65
CA LYS A 567 -20.14 -2.48 10.38
C LYS A 567 -20.10 -1.23 9.50
N LEU A 568 -19.71 -0.08 10.06
CA LEU A 568 -19.53 1.15 9.30
C LEU A 568 -18.20 1.18 8.54
N ILE A 569 -17.25 0.30 8.89
CA ILE A 569 -15.99 0.15 8.16
C ILE A 569 -16.24 -0.68 6.90
N LEU A 570 -16.30 -0.01 5.75
CA LEU A 570 -16.63 -0.66 4.48
C LEU A 570 -15.46 -1.47 3.91
N GLY A 571 -14.23 -1.16 4.30
CA GLY A 571 -13.02 -1.83 3.84
C GLY A 571 -11.87 -0.84 3.62
N GLY A 572 -11.05 -1.13 2.61
CA GLY A 572 -9.85 -0.36 2.33
C GLY A 572 -9.64 -0.10 0.84
N GLU A 573 -8.75 0.85 0.57
CA GLU A 573 -8.47 1.29 -0.79
C GLU A 573 -6.99 1.67 -0.95
N ILE A 574 -6.34 1.04 -1.93
CA ILE A 574 -5.00 1.41 -2.39
C ILE A 574 -5.05 2.79 -3.01
N THR A 575 -4.09 3.65 -2.70
CA THR A 575 -3.88 4.91 -3.42
C THR A 575 -2.57 4.87 -4.19
N ALA A 576 -2.62 5.27 -5.45
CA ALA A 576 -1.44 5.43 -6.28
C ALA A 576 -1.44 6.85 -6.86
N TRP A 577 -0.75 7.76 -6.19
CA TRP A 577 -0.49 9.13 -6.63
C TRP A 577 0.64 9.19 -7.65
N ALA A 578 0.42 9.94 -8.73
CA ALA A 578 1.24 9.81 -9.93
C ALA A 578 2.41 10.80 -9.99
N GLU A 579 2.91 11.38 -8.91
CA GLU A 579 4.08 12.28 -8.99
C GLU A 579 5.35 11.57 -9.48
N ASN A 580 5.49 10.27 -9.18
CA ASN A 580 6.67 9.45 -9.48
C ASN A 580 6.37 8.18 -10.28
N TYR A 581 5.23 8.14 -10.97
CA TYR A 581 4.96 7.10 -11.97
C TYR A 581 4.21 7.67 -13.18
N ASP A 582 4.28 6.91 -14.27
CA ASP A 582 3.57 7.14 -15.53
C ASP A 582 3.09 5.78 -16.11
N SER A 583 2.60 5.79 -17.35
CA SER A 583 2.22 4.58 -18.08
C SER A 583 3.33 3.52 -18.18
N MET A 584 4.61 3.91 -18.12
CA MET A 584 5.75 2.98 -18.17
C MET A 584 6.03 2.33 -16.81
N THR A 585 5.75 3.03 -15.72
CA THR A 585 6.24 2.64 -14.40
C THR A 585 5.15 2.20 -13.42
N VAL A 586 3.89 2.58 -13.65
CA VAL A 586 2.75 2.29 -12.75
C VAL A 586 2.62 0.81 -12.39
N GLU A 587 2.81 -0.09 -13.36
CA GLU A 587 2.70 -1.54 -13.15
C GLU A 587 3.76 -2.06 -12.18
N ASN A 588 5.00 -1.56 -12.27
CA ASN A 588 6.11 -1.91 -11.38
C ASN A 588 5.89 -1.40 -9.95
N ARG A 589 5.11 -0.32 -9.79
CA ARG A 589 4.73 0.13 -8.45
C ARG A 589 3.66 -0.80 -7.90
N LEU A 590 2.59 -1.07 -8.65
CA LEU A 590 1.42 -1.75 -8.08
C LEU A 590 1.60 -3.25 -7.88
N TRP A 591 2.27 -3.95 -8.80
CA TRP A 591 2.25 -5.41 -8.88
C TRP A 591 3.63 -6.00 -8.65
N PRO A 592 3.74 -7.13 -7.91
CA PRO A 592 2.65 -7.98 -7.40
C PRO A 592 2.06 -7.55 -6.04
N ARG A 593 2.58 -6.48 -5.41
CA ARG A 593 2.26 -6.05 -4.03
C ARG A 593 0.76 -5.88 -3.74
N SER A 594 0.00 -5.40 -4.74
CA SER A 594 -1.44 -5.21 -4.63
C SER A 594 -2.20 -6.50 -4.32
N TYR A 595 -1.68 -7.69 -4.66
CA TYR A 595 -2.31 -8.95 -4.28
C TYR A 595 -2.27 -9.22 -2.77
N ALA A 596 -1.20 -8.84 -2.08
CA ALA A 596 -1.11 -8.98 -0.63
C ALA A 596 -2.11 -8.05 0.06
N ILE A 597 -2.26 -6.83 -0.44
CA ILE A 597 -3.30 -5.89 0.05
C ILE A 597 -4.70 -6.44 -0.23
N ALA A 598 -4.92 -6.98 -1.43
CA ALA A 598 -6.20 -7.58 -1.78
C ALA A 598 -6.55 -8.77 -0.86
N GLU A 599 -5.54 -9.53 -0.45
CA GLU A 599 -5.70 -10.59 0.54
C GLU A 599 -6.16 -10.07 1.89
N ARG A 600 -5.56 -9.00 2.40
CA ARG A 600 -6.03 -8.33 3.63
C ARG A 600 -7.50 -7.87 3.53
N PHE A 601 -7.94 -7.48 2.34
CA PHE A 601 -9.32 -7.04 2.09
C PHE A 601 -10.34 -8.18 1.91
N TRP A 602 -9.87 -9.35 1.50
CA TRP A 602 -10.73 -10.48 1.11
C TRP A 602 -10.73 -11.59 2.16
N SER A 603 -9.55 -12.00 2.62
CA SER A 603 -9.33 -13.22 3.41
C SER A 603 -9.68 -13.04 4.89
N PRO A 604 -9.81 -14.14 5.65
CA PRO A 604 -9.99 -14.11 7.09
C PRO A 604 -8.91 -13.31 7.81
N VAL A 605 -9.27 -12.62 8.90
CA VAL A 605 -8.39 -11.67 9.62
C VAL A 605 -7.15 -12.35 10.20
N GLU A 606 -7.27 -13.63 10.59
CA GLU A 606 -6.22 -14.46 11.17
C GLU A 606 -5.11 -14.85 10.18
N LEU A 607 -5.35 -14.73 8.87
CA LEU A 607 -4.31 -14.99 7.87
C LEU A 607 -3.38 -13.77 7.78
N THR A 608 -2.26 -13.87 8.50
CA THR A 608 -1.27 -12.79 8.66
C THR A 608 0.17 -13.29 8.52
N ASP A 609 0.39 -14.57 8.19
CA ASP A 609 1.74 -15.12 8.02
C ASP A 609 2.46 -14.51 6.79
N GLU A 610 3.51 -13.73 7.06
CA GLU A 610 4.27 -12.99 6.04
C GLU A 610 5.10 -13.91 5.14
N ASP A 611 5.70 -14.96 5.71
CA ASP A 611 6.52 -15.91 4.95
C ASP A 611 5.69 -16.64 3.88
N SER A 612 4.48 -17.09 4.25
CA SER A 612 3.52 -17.68 3.33
C SER A 612 3.04 -16.65 2.30
N MET A 613 2.77 -15.41 2.72
CA MET A 613 2.38 -14.33 1.81
C MET A 613 3.45 -14.11 0.73
N TYR A 614 4.72 -13.92 1.10
CA TYR A 614 5.81 -13.72 0.14
C TYR A 614 6.01 -14.94 -0.78
N LYS A 615 5.89 -16.17 -0.25
CA LYS A 615 5.96 -17.42 -1.05
C LYS A 615 4.88 -17.44 -2.13
N ARG A 616 3.62 -17.17 -1.76
CA ARG A 616 2.49 -17.18 -2.70
C ARG A 616 2.56 -15.99 -3.65
N MET A 617 3.01 -14.84 -3.18
CA MET A 617 3.22 -13.65 -4.01
C MET A 617 4.24 -13.88 -5.12
N ALA A 618 5.36 -14.54 -4.84
CA ALA A 618 6.34 -14.89 -5.87
C ALA A 618 5.76 -15.82 -6.96
N ALA A 619 4.87 -16.75 -6.60
CA ALA A 619 4.17 -17.60 -7.56
C ALA A 619 3.14 -16.80 -8.39
N ILE A 620 2.35 -15.96 -7.72
CA ILE A 620 1.34 -15.11 -8.36
C ILE A 620 1.96 -14.07 -9.28
N ASP A 621 3.14 -13.56 -8.95
CA ASP A 621 3.89 -12.60 -9.75
C ASP A 621 4.14 -13.15 -11.17
N ASN A 622 4.75 -14.33 -11.26
CA ASN A 622 4.98 -15.04 -12.52
C ASN A 622 3.67 -15.40 -13.22
N TRP A 623 2.68 -15.90 -12.47
CA TRP A 623 1.36 -16.22 -13.01
C TRP A 623 0.68 -15.00 -13.63
N SER A 624 0.86 -13.81 -13.04
CA SER A 624 0.20 -12.59 -13.49
C SER A 624 0.72 -12.11 -14.85
N GLU A 625 2.02 -12.24 -15.11
CA GLU A 625 2.59 -11.95 -16.43
C GLU A 625 2.06 -12.90 -17.50
N ILE A 626 2.00 -14.20 -17.19
CA ILE A 626 1.53 -15.21 -18.13
C ILE A 626 0.02 -15.10 -18.33
N SER A 627 -0.77 -15.05 -17.26
CA SER A 627 -2.23 -15.14 -17.32
C SER A 627 -2.86 -13.84 -17.79
N LEU A 628 -2.40 -12.69 -17.26
CA LEU A 628 -3.01 -11.37 -17.54
C LEU A 628 -2.25 -10.61 -18.62
N GLY A 629 -0.94 -10.84 -18.74
CA GLY A 629 -0.08 -10.03 -19.59
C GLY A 629 0.38 -8.75 -18.91
N LEU A 630 0.49 -8.73 -17.57
CA LEU A 630 1.15 -7.65 -16.86
C LEU A 630 2.59 -7.47 -17.37
N GLN A 631 3.09 -6.24 -17.30
CA GLN A 631 4.32 -5.82 -17.95
C GLN A 631 5.33 -5.23 -16.97
N HIS A 632 5.17 -5.39 -15.66
CA HIS A 632 6.08 -4.79 -14.66
C HIS A 632 7.54 -5.24 -14.85
N HIS A 633 7.82 -6.54 -15.03
CA HIS A 633 9.18 -7.01 -15.30
C HIS A 633 9.65 -6.65 -16.72
N ASN A 634 8.77 -6.79 -17.72
CA ASN A 634 9.10 -6.43 -19.11
C ASN A 634 9.45 -4.94 -19.28
N LYS A 635 8.73 -4.04 -18.60
CA LYS A 635 9.00 -2.60 -18.63
C LYS A 635 10.26 -2.24 -17.84
N ALA A 636 10.50 -2.86 -16.68
CA ALA A 636 11.77 -2.73 -15.96
C ALA A 636 12.96 -3.18 -16.84
N MET A 637 12.85 -4.34 -17.49
CA MET A 637 13.85 -4.85 -18.43
C MET A 637 14.09 -3.91 -19.62
N MET A 638 13.03 -3.29 -20.16
CA MET A 638 13.16 -2.26 -21.21
C MET A 638 13.99 -1.06 -20.72
N MET A 639 13.76 -0.63 -19.48
CA MET A 639 14.52 0.47 -18.87
C MET A 639 15.98 0.08 -18.66
N TYR A 640 16.28 -1.11 -18.13
CA TYR A 640 17.66 -1.58 -17.99
C TYR A 640 18.38 -1.66 -19.34
N LYS A 641 17.73 -2.15 -20.40
CA LYS A 641 18.32 -2.18 -21.76
C LYS A 641 18.66 -0.79 -22.28
N ARG A 642 17.82 0.22 -22.00
CA ARG A 642 18.12 1.61 -22.35
C ARG A 642 19.34 2.12 -21.58
N LEU A 643 19.42 1.83 -20.28
CA LEU A 643 20.56 2.21 -19.45
C LEU A 643 21.85 1.54 -19.91
N ALA A 644 21.78 0.25 -20.28
CA ALA A 644 22.90 -0.52 -20.80
C ALA A 644 23.45 0.02 -22.14
N ASN A 645 22.68 0.83 -22.87
CA ASN A 645 23.12 1.49 -24.11
C ASN A 645 23.77 0.51 -25.12
N GLY A 646 23.13 -0.65 -25.32
CA GLY A 646 23.59 -1.71 -26.23
C GLY A 646 24.66 -2.66 -25.66
N GLN A 647 25.10 -2.45 -24.42
CA GLN A 647 25.95 -3.40 -23.69
C GLN A 647 25.11 -4.54 -23.10
N ASP A 648 25.79 -5.52 -22.50
CA ASP A 648 25.12 -6.57 -21.73
C ASP A 648 24.33 -5.96 -20.56
N VAL A 649 23.06 -6.33 -20.45
CA VAL A 649 22.13 -5.80 -19.46
C VAL A 649 22.18 -6.57 -18.14
N GLN A 650 22.65 -7.83 -18.16
CA GLN A 650 22.60 -8.72 -16.99
C GLN A 650 23.26 -8.14 -15.73
N PRO A 651 24.40 -7.41 -15.79
CA PRO A 651 24.96 -6.79 -14.61
C PRO A 651 24.04 -5.76 -13.93
N LEU A 652 23.25 -5.00 -14.70
CA LEU A 652 22.29 -4.04 -14.15
C LEU A 652 21.12 -4.74 -13.48
N VAL A 653 20.62 -5.83 -14.10
CA VAL A 653 19.52 -6.64 -13.55
C VAL A 653 19.95 -7.28 -12.24
N ALA A 654 21.11 -7.92 -12.21
CA ALA A 654 21.63 -8.54 -11.00
C ALA A 654 21.96 -7.52 -9.90
N LEU A 655 22.44 -6.31 -10.22
CA LEU A 655 22.62 -5.25 -9.22
C LEU A 655 21.27 -4.77 -8.66
N ALA A 656 20.24 -4.68 -9.51
CA ALA A 656 18.91 -4.24 -9.11
C ALA A 656 18.24 -5.18 -8.11
N GLU A 657 18.53 -6.48 -8.17
CA GLU A 657 18.03 -7.46 -7.19
C GLU A 657 18.49 -7.15 -5.76
N TYR A 658 19.54 -6.36 -5.55
CA TYR A 658 20.12 -6.00 -4.25
C TYR A 658 20.09 -4.49 -3.96
N THR A 659 19.34 -3.75 -4.78
CA THR A 659 19.17 -2.30 -4.65
C THR A 659 17.69 -1.99 -4.51
N GLU A 660 17.33 -1.14 -3.56
CA GLU A 660 15.94 -0.71 -3.37
C GLU A 660 15.82 0.80 -3.58
N PRO A 661 14.66 1.30 -4.05
CA PRO A 661 14.36 2.72 -3.91
C PRO A 661 14.32 3.12 -2.43
N ALA A 662 14.68 4.37 -2.14
CA ALA A 662 14.47 4.95 -0.82
C ALA A 662 12.98 4.95 -0.50
N GLN A 663 12.61 4.31 0.60
CA GLN A 663 11.22 4.08 0.94
C GLN A 663 10.54 5.29 1.59
N TYR A 664 9.21 5.26 1.65
CA TYR A 664 8.35 6.37 2.06
C TYR A 664 8.60 7.62 1.19
N TYR A 665 8.22 8.81 1.66
CA TYR A 665 8.49 10.08 0.97
C TYR A 665 9.98 10.46 0.88
N ALA A 666 10.92 9.61 1.37
CA ALA A 666 12.34 9.92 1.31
C ALA A 666 12.81 10.11 -0.14
N ARG A 667 12.35 9.26 -1.05
CA ARG A 667 12.62 9.40 -2.49
C ARG A 667 12.13 10.73 -3.07
N ASN A 668 10.90 11.12 -2.76
CA ASN A 668 10.33 12.41 -3.21
C ASN A 668 11.12 13.59 -2.64
N TRP A 669 11.56 13.51 -1.38
CA TRP A 669 12.36 14.54 -0.76
C TRP A 669 13.75 14.64 -1.38
N GLU A 670 14.39 13.52 -1.70
CA GLU A 670 15.67 13.52 -2.40
C GLU A 670 15.57 14.17 -3.79
N LYS A 671 14.54 13.84 -4.58
CA LYS A 671 14.25 14.53 -5.85
C LYS A 671 14.17 16.04 -5.68
N TRP A 672 13.45 16.47 -4.64
CA TRP A 672 13.29 17.89 -4.34
C TRP A 672 14.62 18.55 -3.93
N ILE A 673 15.37 17.94 -2.99
CA ILE A 673 16.63 18.49 -2.45
C ILE A 673 17.74 18.57 -3.50
N GLN A 674 17.85 17.58 -4.40
CA GLN A 674 19.00 17.44 -5.30
C GLN A 674 19.06 18.52 -6.40
N THR A 675 18.06 19.38 -6.49
CA THR A 675 17.99 20.45 -7.50
C THR A 675 18.50 21.79 -6.96
N PRO A 676 19.21 22.61 -7.75
CA PRO A 676 19.85 23.84 -7.26
C PRO A 676 18.93 24.82 -6.53
N ASN A 677 17.65 24.94 -6.95
CA ASN A 677 16.65 25.80 -6.31
C ASN A 677 15.58 25.02 -5.52
N HIS A 678 15.82 23.75 -5.23
CA HIS A 678 14.87 22.83 -4.59
C HIS A 678 13.46 22.80 -5.22
N GLY A 679 13.24 21.88 -6.17
CA GLY A 679 11.96 21.67 -6.86
C GLY A 679 12.03 21.79 -8.38
N ASP A 680 13.11 22.34 -8.94
CA ASP A 680 13.22 22.63 -10.40
C ASP A 680 13.01 21.41 -11.30
N LEU A 681 13.34 20.20 -10.81
CA LEU A 681 13.13 18.93 -11.53
C LEU A 681 12.02 18.07 -10.92
N TYR A 682 11.54 18.42 -9.73
CA TYR A 682 10.46 17.70 -9.04
C TYR A 682 9.10 18.30 -9.45
N ASN A 683 8.72 18.06 -10.70
CA ASN A 683 7.50 18.52 -11.34
C ASN A 683 7.05 17.55 -12.46
N GLN A 684 5.98 17.87 -13.19
CA GLN A 684 5.38 17.03 -14.23
C GLN A 684 6.28 16.68 -15.42
N TYR A 685 7.48 17.28 -15.53
CA TYR A 685 8.47 16.96 -16.57
C TYR A 685 9.60 16.07 -16.05
N GLU A 686 9.47 15.55 -14.83
CA GLU A 686 10.45 14.68 -14.20
C GLU A 686 10.75 13.45 -15.06
N ARG A 687 12.03 13.05 -15.08
CA ARG A 687 12.46 11.85 -15.79
C ARG A 687 12.15 10.62 -14.94
N LEU A 688 11.16 9.83 -15.36
CA LEU A 688 10.82 8.54 -14.74
C LEU A 688 11.52 7.38 -15.44
N ASN A 689 12.83 7.54 -15.63
CA ASN A 689 13.58 6.79 -16.62
C ASN A 689 15.02 6.41 -16.20
N ARG A 690 15.36 6.60 -14.92
CA ARG A 690 16.65 6.26 -14.32
C ARG A 690 16.71 4.83 -13.80
N PHE A 691 17.85 4.44 -13.22
CA PHE A 691 18.04 3.13 -12.61
C PHE A 691 17.02 2.86 -11.49
N VAL A 692 16.83 3.82 -10.58
CA VAL A 692 15.85 3.74 -9.48
C VAL A 692 14.40 3.56 -9.97
N ASP A 693 14.06 4.08 -11.16
CA ASP A 693 12.71 3.97 -11.72
C ASP A 693 12.39 2.57 -12.23
N ALA A 694 13.42 1.76 -12.51
CA ALA A 694 13.30 0.38 -12.96
C ALA A 694 13.32 -0.63 -11.80
N LEU A 695 13.79 -0.23 -10.62
CA LEU A 695 13.90 -1.12 -9.47
C LEU A 695 12.52 -1.63 -9.02
N PRO A 696 12.42 -2.88 -8.54
CA PRO A 696 11.32 -3.29 -7.69
C PRO A 696 11.34 -2.50 -6.37
N VAL A 697 10.23 -2.46 -5.66
CA VAL A 697 10.12 -1.68 -4.41
C VAL A 697 10.89 -2.31 -3.24
N GLU A 698 11.00 -3.63 -3.21
CA GLU A 698 11.69 -4.39 -2.18
C GLU A 698 12.50 -5.52 -2.82
N SER A 699 13.56 -5.96 -2.14
CA SER A 699 14.47 -6.99 -2.62
C SER A 699 14.17 -8.34 -1.96
N HIS A 700 13.63 -9.27 -2.74
CA HIS A 700 13.46 -10.67 -2.30
C HIS A 700 14.81 -11.35 -2.01
N ALA A 701 15.88 -11.00 -2.75
CA ALA A 701 17.21 -11.52 -2.49
C ALA A 701 17.74 -11.08 -1.11
N VAL A 702 17.49 -9.83 -0.72
CA VAL A 702 17.88 -9.31 0.61
C VAL A 702 17.04 -9.92 1.72
N TYR A 703 15.75 -10.19 1.50
CA TYR A 703 14.95 -10.96 2.46
C TYR A 703 15.51 -12.36 2.69
N ASP A 704 15.90 -13.06 1.62
CA ASP A 704 16.53 -14.38 1.74
C ASP A 704 17.87 -14.28 2.48
N MET A 705 18.71 -13.28 2.19
CA MET A 705 19.94 -13.05 2.95
C MET A 705 19.69 -12.80 4.45
N VAL A 706 18.66 -12.03 4.81
CA VAL A 706 18.27 -11.82 6.22
C VAL A 706 17.85 -13.14 6.87
N LYS A 707 17.08 -13.97 6.18
CA LYS A 707 16.68 -15.30 6.64
C LYS A 707 17.87 -16.22 6.85
N LEU A 708 18.81 -16.26 5.89
CA LEU A 708 20.04 -17.05 5.97
C LEU A 708 20.92 -16.64 7.16
N VAL A 709 21.01 -15.33 7.47
CA VAL A 709 21.73 -14.86 8.67
C VAL A 709 21.07 -15.35 9.95
N ASN A 710 19.73 -15.35 10.03
CA ASN A 710 19.00 -15.87 11.19
C ASN A 710 19.18 -17.39 11.33
N GLN A 711 19.06 -18.16 10.25
CA GLN A 711 19.28 -19.61 10.24
C GLN A 711 20.70 -19.97 10.71
N TYR A 712 21.71 -19.21 10.27
CA TYR A 712 23.08 -19.37 10.75
C TYR A 712 23.20 -19.10 12.26
N ALA A 713 22.53 -18.06 12.77
CA ALA A 713 22.49 -17.75 14.20
C ALA A 713 21.84 -18.89 15.02
N GLU A 714 20.85 -19.57 14.43
CA GLU A 714 20.19 -20.76 14.99
C GLU A 714 21.02 -22.04 14.87
N GLY A 715 22.13 -22.02 14.13
CA GLY A 715 23.09 -23.11 14.04
C GLY A 715 23.17 -23.83 12.70
N ASP A 716 22.45 -23.36 11.67
CA ASP A 716 22.57 -23.90 10.32
C ASP A 716 23.84 -23.41 9.63
N SER A 717 24.84 -24.29 9.53
CA SER A 717 26.11 -23.96 8.85
C SER A 717 25.98 -23.88 7.33
N GLU A 718 24.98 -24.51 6.70
CA GLU A 718 24.79 -24.45 5.24
C GLU A 718 24.31 -23.07 4.80
N ALA A 719 23.58 -22.36 5.67
CA ALA A 719 23.11 -21.00 5.42
C ALA A 719 24.26 -20.01 5.14
N LEU A 720 25.45 -20.26 5.70
CA LEU A 720 26.62 -19.41 5.48
C LEU A 720 27.16 -19.50 4.04
N GLU A 721 27.12 -20.69 3.42
CA GLU A 721 27.56 -20.89 2.03
C GLU A 721 26.55 -20.28 1.04
N ALA A 722 25.25 -20.41 1.30
CA ALA A 722 24.23 -19.73 0.51
C ALA A 722 24.37 -18.20 0.60
N LEU A 723 24.60 -17.67 1.80
CA LEU A 723 24.82 -16.25 2.03
C LEU A 723 26.08 -15.73 1.29
N LYS A 724 27.15 -16.53 1.25
CA LYS A 724 28.35 -16.25 0.47
C LYS A 724 28.04 -16.14 -1.02
N GLY A 725 27.23 -17.06 -1.56
CA GLY A 725 26.78 -17.03 -2.96
C GLY A 725 26.07 -15.72 -3.34
N HIS A 726 25.22 -15.19 -2.46
CA HIS A 726 24.61 -13.87 -2.64
C HIS A 726 25.65 -12.75 -2.73
N TYR A 727 26.60 -12.71 -1.78
CA TYR A 727 27.64 -11.68 -1.76
C TYR A 727 28.59 -11.76 -2.97
N GLU A 728 28.96 -12.97 -3.42
CA GLU A 728 29.77 -13.15 -4.63
C GLU A 728 29.01 -12.67 -5.88
N THR A 729 27.72 -13.02 -5.97
CA THR A 729 26.84 -12.60 -7.09
C THR A 729 26.73 -11.09 -7.17
N VAL A 730 26.38 -10.43 -6.06
CA VAL A 730 26.19 -8.98 -6.05
C VAL A 730 27.51 -8.22 -6.23
N LEU A 731 28.62 -8.73 -5.70
CA LEU A 731 29.95 -8.15 -5.91
C LEU A 731 30.32 -8.15 -7.40
N GLN A 732 30.15 -9.29 -8.06
CA GLN A 732 30.43 -9.43 -9.49
C GLN A 732 29.51 -8.53 -10.33
N ALA A 733 28.21 -8.50 -10.00
CA ALA A 733 27.22 -7.67 -10.68
C ALA A 733 27.57 -6.18 -10.55
N ALA A 734 27.85 -5.70 -9.34
CA ALA A 734 28.19 -4.29 -9.09
C ALA A 734 29.48 -3.86 -9.82
N GLN A 735 30.53 -4.71 -9.83
CA GLN A 735 31.77 -4.44 -10.55
C GLN A 735 31.55 -4.27 -12.06
N GLN A 736 30.68 -5.09 -12.66
CA GLN A 736 30.37 -5.05 -14.09
C GLN A 736 29.34 -3.97 -14.44
N ALA A 737 28.38 -3.69 -13.56
CA ALA A 737 27.38 -2.64 -13.71
C ALA A 737 28.00 -1.24 -13.65
N LYS A 738 29.01 -1.03 -12.80
CA LYS A 738 29.67 0.26 -12.61
C LYS A 738 30.08 0.97 -13.92
N PRO A 739 30.86 0.37 -14.85
CA PRO A 739 31.20 1.01 -16.11
C PRO A 739 29.99 1.22 -17.04
N ILE A 740 28.95 0.38 -16.94
CA ILE A 740 27.72 0.53 -17.72
C ILE A 740 26.97 1.78 -17.25
N LEU A 741 26.77 1.93 -15.94
CA LEU A 741 26.11 3.08 -15.32
C LEU A 741 26.84 4.38 -15.69
N ALA A 742 28.17 4.38 -15.61
CA ALA A 742 29.02 5.53 -15.94
C ALA A 742 28.96 5.94 -17.42
N ALA A 743 28.59 5.03 -18.33
CA ALA A 743 28.54 5.27 -19.76
C ALA A 743 27.22 5.91 -20.24
N ASN A 744 26.26 6.15 -19.33
CA ASN A 744 24.93 6.66 -19.67
C ASN A 744 24.50 7.81 -18.75
N VAL A 745 24.07 8.93 -19.34
CA VAL A 745 23.63 10.14 -18.62
C VAL A 745 22.40 9.91 -17.74
N ALA A 746 21.59 8.88 -18.03
CA ALA A 746 20.43 8.51 -17.23
C ALA A 746 20.78 7.68 -15.98
N SER A 747 22.05 7.28 -15.80
CA SER A 747 22.48 6.42 -14.69
C SER A 747 23.87 6.75 -14.13
N VAL A 748 24.53 7.79 -14.62
CA VAL A 748 25.87 8.18 -14.16
C VAL A 748 25.87 8.51 -12.65
N ASP A 749 24.78 9.08 -12.15
CA ASP A 749 24.60 9.40 -10.73
C ASP A 749 24.45 8.13 -9.87
N SER A 750 24.00 7.00 -10.46
CA SER A 750 23.86 5.72 -9.79
C SER A 750 25.19 4.94 -9.66
N VAL A 751 26.31 5.44 -10.20
CA VAL A 751 27.63 4.77 -10.09
C VAL A 751 28.03 4.52 -8.63
N VAL A 752 27.71 5.45 -7.74
CA VAL A 752 28.00 5.34 -6.30
C VAL A 752 27.25 4.17 -5.64
N ILE A 753 26.07 3.78 -6.13
CA ILE A 753 25.35 2.60 -5.65
C ILE A 753 26.18 1.35 -5.91
N ALA A 754 26.74 1.20 -7.11
CA ALA A 754 27.62 0.07 -7.42
C ALA A 754 28.89 0.09 -6.55
N GLU A 755 29.49 1.26 -6.32
CA GLU A 755 30.67 1.40 -5.46
C GLU A 755 30.41 1.00 -4.01
N LYS A 756 29.30 1.46 -3.43
CA LYS A 756 28.91 1.11 -2.08
C LYS A 756 28.49 -0.35 -1.95
N THR A 757 27.84 -0.90 -2.96
CA THR A 757 27.51 -2.33 -3.02
C THR A 757 28.77 -3.20 -3.01
N ILE A 758 29.80 -2.83 -3.78
CA ILE A 758 31.12 -3.51 -3.74
C ILE A 758 31.71 -3.46 -2.33
N GLU A 759 31.76 -2.28 -1.70
CA GLU A 759 32.31 -2.11 -0.35
C GLU A 759 31.59 -2.99 0.69
N VAL A 760 30.26 -3.03 0.65
CA VAL A 760 29.46 -3.83 1.59
C VAL A 760 29.63 -5.34 1.33
N ALA A 761 29.64 -5.76 0.08
CA ALA A 761 29.82 -7.17 -0.27
C ALA A 761 31.20 -7.71 0.13
N GLU A 762 32.26 -6.91 -0.03
CA GLU A 762 33.61 -7.25 0.43
C GLU A 762 33.68 -7.41 1.95
N ILE A 763 32.96 -6.58 2.72
CA ILE A 763 32.83 -6.73 4.17
C ILE A 763 32.13 -8.05 4.51
N GLY A 764 30.99 -8.33 3.86
CA GLY A 764 30.23 -9.58 4.05
C GLY A 764 31.10 -10.82 3.82
N LEU A 765 31.79 -10.89 2.68
CA LEU A 765 32.71 -11.99 2.35
C LEU A 765 33.87 -12.11 3.33
N THR A 766 34.42 -10.99 3.81
CA THR A 766 35.49 -11.00 4.82
C THR A 766 35.02 -11.60 6.14
N ILE A 767 33.80 -11.27 6.58
CA ILE A 767 33.22 -11.81 7.81
C ILE A 767 32.94 -13.31 7.62
N ILE A 768 32.33 -13.70 6.49
CA ILE A 768 32.05 -15.11 6.18
C ILE A 768 33.34 -15.94 6.19
N ALA A 769 34.41 -15.48 5.54
CA ALA A 769 35.68 -16.20 5.50
C ALA A 769 36.30 -16.39 6.91
N LYS A 770 36.06 -15.46 7.85
CA LYS A 770 36.45 -15.62 9.25
C LYS A 770 35.59 -16.65 9.97
N LEU A 771 34.27 -16.59 9.78
CA LEU A 771 33.32 -17.53 10.38
C LEU A 771 33.56 -18.98 9.91
N GLU A 772 33.84 -19.19 8.62
CA GLU A 772 34.27 -20.49 8.07
C GLU A 772 35.55 -21.03 8.75
N GLN A 773 36.43 -20.13 9.21
CA GLN A 773 37.66 -20.46 9.94
C GLN A 773 37.47 -20.49 11.47
N ASN A 774 36.23 -20.39 11.97
CA ASN A 774 35.90 -20.25 13.40
C ASN A 774 36.62 -19.08 14.08
N GLN A 775 36.83 -17.98 13.35
CA GLN A 775 37.40 -16.74 13.87
C GLN A 775 36.30 -15.72 14.13
N SER A 776 36.39 -15.00 15.25
CA SER A 776 35.50 -13.87 15.54
C SER A 776 35.99 -12.58 14.87
N VAL A 777 35.05 -11.65 14.69
CA VAL A 777 35.37 -10.27 14.31
C VAL A 777 35.75 -9.50 15.58
N SER A 778 36.92 -8.84 15.58
CA SER A 778 37.35 -8.04 16.73
C SER A 778 36.53 -6.77 16.88
N GLU A 779 36.46 -6.21 18.10
CA GLU A 779 35.71 -4.96 18.36
C GLU A 779 36.19 -3.77 17.50
N LYS A 780 37.49 -3.75 17.17
CA LYS A 780 38.08 -2.76 16.26
C LYS A 780 37.55 -2.94 14.84
N GLU A 781 37.58 -4.17 14.31
CA GLU A 781 37.06 -4.48 12.97
C GLU A 781 35.57 -4.18 12.89
N ARG A 782 34.80 -4.57 13.91
CA ARG A 782 33.38 -4.25 14.04
C ARG A 782 33.12 -2.76 13.93
N SER A 783 33.87 -1.95 14.68
CA SER A 783 33.75 -0.49 14.64
C SER A 783 34.06 0.06 13.24
N GLU A 784 35.10 -0.46 12.58
CA GLU A 784 35.47 -0.08 11.22
C GLU A 784 34.40 -0.47 10.18
N TYR A 785 33.83 -1.69 10.29
CA TYR A 785 32.76 -2.15 9.41
C TYR A 785 31.48 -1.34 9.60
N LEU A 786 31.07 -1.07 10.84
CA LEU A 786 29.86 -0.29 11.12
C LEU A 786 29.97 1.15 10.59
N VAL A 787 31.14 1.78 10.60
CA VAL A 787 31.32 3.10 9.99
C VAL A 787 31.05 3.06 8.49
N LYS A 788 31.57 2.05 7.79
CA LYS A 788 31.36 1.87 6.35
C LYS A 788 29.91 1.52 6.01
N LEU A 789 29.30 0.63 6.79
CA LEU A 789 27.89 0.25 6.63
C LEU A 789 26.96 1.44 6.86
N ASN A 790 27.23 2.28 7.85
CA ASN A 790 26.48 3.52 8.08
C ASN A 790 26.61 4.52 6.92
N ASP A 791 27.78 4.60 6.29
CA ASP A 791 27.95 5.44 5.09
C ASP A 791 27.17 4.86 3.90
N ALA A 792 27.28 3.55 3.65
CA ALA A 792 26.57 2.85 2.60
C ALA A 792 25.04 2.82 2.77
N ALA A 793 24.53 2.99 4.00
CA ALA A 793 23.10 3.07 4.32
C ALA A 793 22.42 4.39 3.91
N LYS A 794 23.20 5.38 3.44
CA LYS A 794 22.65 6.65 2.96
C LYS A 794 21.89 6.45 1.65
N ILE A 795 21.03 7.41 1.33
CA ILE A 795 20.37 7.45 0.03
C ILE A 795 21.37 7.96 -1.01
N TYR A 796 21.47 7.26 -2.13
CA TYR A 796 22.27 7.65 -3.29
C TYR A 796 21.47 7.51 -4.58
N ASP A 797 21.34 8.60 -5.35
CA ASP A 797 20.46 8.67 -6.54
C ASP A 797 19.08 8.04 -6.27
N GLU A 798 18.48 8.44 -5.14
CA GLU A 798 17.18 7.97 -4.63
C GLU A 798 17.09 6.48 -4.28
N ALA A 799 18.20 5.76 -4.27
CA ALA A 799 18.27 4.34 -3.97
C ALA A 799 19.08 4.03 -2.70
N ILE A 800 18.91 2.81 -2.20
CA ILE A 800 19.53 2.24 -1.01
C ILE A 800 20.29 0.97 -1.41
N VAL A 801 21.51 0.82 -0.88
CA VAL A 801 22.26 -0.44 -0.94
C VAL A 801 21.67 -1.42 0.07
N ALA A 802 20.73 -2.25 -0.37
CA ALA A 802 19.87 -3.01 0.52
C ALA A 802 20.61 -4.13 1.29
N ILE A 803 21.74 -4.61 0.77
CA ILE A 803 22.59 -5.62 1.45
C ILE A 803 23.23 -5.11 2.75
N VAL A 804 23.16 -3.81 3.07
CA VAL A 804 23.63 -3.28 4.36
C VAL A 804 22.97 -3.97 5.55
N LYS A 805 21.65 -4.20 5.51
CA LYS A 805 20.89 -4.82 6.62
C LYS A 805 21.41 -6.24 6.96
N PRO A 806 21.46 -7.21 6.02
CA PRO A 806 22.00 -8.53 6.33
C PRO A 806 23.48 -8.50 6.71
N THR A 807 24.29 -7.57 6.17
CA THR A 807 25.69 -7.43 6.59
C THR A 807 25.82 -6.95 8.04
N GLU A 808 25.00 -5.99 8.48
CA GLU A 808 24.98 -5.54 9.87
C GLU A 808 24.55 -6.64 10.84
N MET A 809 23.54 -7.43 10.47
CA MET A 809 23.13 -8.59 11.25
C MET A 809 24.27 -9.60 11.38
N LEU A 810 24.99 -9.86 10.28
CA LEU A 810 26.15 -10.76 10.28
C LEU A 810 27.30 -10.24 11.17
N VAL A 811 27.55 -8.92 11.17
CA VAL A 811 28.52 -8.29 12.09
C VAL A 811 28.13 -8.57 13.55
N VAL A 812 26.85 -8.44 13.91
CA VAL A 812 26.37 -8.73 15.27
C VAL A 812 26.57 -10.20 15.63
N GLN A 813 26.20 -11.13 14.74
CA GLN A 813 26.32 -12.57 14.99
C GLN A 813 27.76 -13.07 15.10
N SER A 814 28.72 -12.38 14.45
CA SER A 814 30.13 -12.76 14.47
C SER A 814 30.86 -12.56 15.82
N ASN A 815 30.15 -12.02 16.83
CA ASN A 815 30.65 -11.79 18.19
C ASN A 815 29.99 -12.71 19.25
N SER A 816 28.98 -13.47 18.86
CA SER A 816 28.35 -14.48 19.71
C SER A 816 29.33 -15.65 19.90
N GLY A 817 30.19 -15.58 20.91
CA GLY A 817 31.08 -16.69 21.25
C GLY A 817 30.24 -17.95 21.50
N LYS A 818 30.32 -18.93 20.59
CA LYS A 818 29.82 -20.29 20.83
C LYS A 818 30.73 -21.03 21.80
#